data_AF-A0A9P3B939-F1
#
_entry.id   AF-A0A9P3B939-F1
#
_cell.length_a   1.000
_cell.length_b   1.000
_cell.length_c   1.000
_cell.angle_alpha   90.00
_cell.angle_beta   90.00
_cell.angle_gamma   90.00
#
_symmetry.space_group_name_H-M   'P 1'
#
loop_
_entity.id
_entity.type
_entity.pdbx_description
1 polymer ?
#
loop_
_entity_poly.entity_id
_entity_poly.type
_entity_poly.pdbx_seq_one_letter_code
_entity_poly.pdbx_strand_id
1 'polypeptide(L)'
;MAAVPTPLLKPHDYTVAWICALAIEMAAAEAMLDARHPALPTVPGDDNTYIAGRVGSHNVIIMCLPAGVYGTTSAANVASQMRLTFKGIRFGLMVGIAGGVPSADHDIRLGDVVVSKPTRDSGGVIQYDYGKAVSGGHLERTGVLNKPPTMLLTAVTALQSAHIADKSRIPDLIADLAERRPRMREKFTYDSRREDLLFEAQYNHIGPAITCNGCDRHRLVTRAPRDGNDPVIHYGLIASGNQVIKDGWTRDRLARGLGIMCFEMEAAGLVDTFPCLVIRGICDYADSHKNKQWQEYAAATAAGYAKELLSMVHAVHVADTVNLSSPTKKIPVVRSSKALSKSWGSSTWLPWQHGDLDEAIFRRISAYEHENVHRRLAHKRVLGRVQWFLDHPDFKAWLEEKKFSRLWCSGKINSGKTMIASAAIDAAKSRSKEHSAPTVFFYCESDRPDELNGSYILSSLIEQLCGYLRAKDRGYPNDVADALNRFFGKKRVIPDFDDLKDVFIQLFYHIPDTVYIIDGLDALNPDQSKDLFELFRFLFCGSGSASDSRILIFSREQLPGYTGIPLFMAGIHRISTTSNVTPDLQTLRNRKAYSIRGESCGVYGLSLDWRYQVQISPGEFFVVGRVFAILWHEGRGQQGTVISDFISQGESTQGQFTRGRFGEEIFSGIRRMVVVRAMSESAWCLPITTYSGQGVAEPGIDPAKHAIIYMRGSVPTCKANEPRMNKEPLEVEPARPDEKLDEMSRLNFGKVYTVEHNVKVRPIGMISRSSMAKFRGYVSNEFRLGI
;
A
#
# COMPACT_ATOMS: atom_id res chain seq x y z
N MET A 1 -8.46 16.18 58.31
CA MET A 1 -7.41 15.86 57.31
C MET A 1 -7.78 16.59 56.03
N ALA A 2 -6.96 17.53 55.60
CA ALA A 2 -7.21 18.31 54.38
C ALA A 2 -7.16 17.37 53.16
N ALA A 3 -8.16 17.47 52.28
CA ALA A 3 -8.18 16.75 51.01
C ALA A 3 -6.96 17.18 50.19
N VAL A 4 -6.03 16.25 49.94
CA VAL A 4 -4.92 16.46 49.02
C VAL A 4 -5.55 16.80 47.65
N PRO A 5 -5.25 17.96 47.04
CA PRO A 5 -5.83 18.33 45.76
C PRO A 5 -5.42 17.29 44.72
N THR A 6 -6.38 16.60 44.10
CA THR A 6 -6.11 15.78 42.93
C THR A 6 -5.44 16.66 41.87
N PRO A 7 -4.26 16.28 41.34
CA PRO A 7 -3.58 17.08 40.33
C PRO A 7 -4.51 17.33 39.13
N LEU A 8 -4.56 18.57 38.66
CA LEU A 8 -5.34 18.96 37.48
C LEU A 8 -4.76 18.27 36.24
N LEU A 9 -5.42 17.18 35.81
CA LEU A 9 -5.06 16.43 34.62
C LEU A 9 -5.36 17.23 33.35
N LYS A 10 -4.41 17.23 32.41
CA LYS A 10 -4.46 17.93 31.13
C LYS A 10 -4.66 16.92 29.98
N PRO A 11 -5.05 17.38 28.77
CA PRO A 11 -5.24 16.47 27.63
C PRO A 11 -4.04 15.60 27.26
N HIS A 12 -2.80 16.00 27.60
CA HIS A 12 -1.59 15.20 27.35
C HIS A 12 -1.34 14.10 28.39
N ASP A 13 -2.09 14.07 29.49
CA ASP A 13 -1.95 13.05 30.53
C ASP A 13 -2.71 11.76 30.20
N TYR A 14 -3.56 11.78 29.16
CA TYR A 14 -4.34 10.63 28.70
C TYR A 14 -3.57 9.86 27.64
N THR A 15 -3.23 8.61 27.94
CA THR A 15 -2.34 7.77 27.14
C THR A 15 -3.04 6.66 26.39
N VAL A 16 -4.30 6.37 26.72
CA VAL A 16 -5.09 5.32 26.09
C VAL A 16 -6.35 5.92 25.50
N ALA A 17 -6.58 5.68 24.22
CA ALA A 17 -7.85 5.99 23.57
C ALA A 17 -8.77 4.77 23.61
N TRP A 18 -10.03 4.97 23.98
CA TRP A 18 -11.07 3.95 23.94
C TRP A 18 -12.19 4.44 23.04
N ILE A 19 -12.29 3.87 21.84
CA ILE A 19 -13.19 4.31 20.78
C ILE A 19 -14.39 3.36 20.73
N CYS A 20 -15.59 3.94 20.79
CA CYS A 20 -16.86 3.25 20.69
C CYS A 20 -17.62 3.74 19.44
N ALA A 21 -18.48 2.90 18.88
CA ALA A 21 -19.37 3.26 17.78
C ALA A 21 -20.77 3.68 18.26
N LEU A 22 -21.25 3.12 19.37
CA LEU A 22 -22.61 3.31 19.87
C LEU A 22 -22.64 3.83 21.31
N ALA A 23 -23.71 4.55 21.66
CA ALA A 23 -23.91 5.09 23.01
C ALA A 23 -23.92 4.01 24.11
N ILE A 24 -24.44 2.82 23.81
CA ILE A 24 -24.43 1.67 24.73
C ILE A 24 -23.02 1.13 24.99
N GLU A 25 -22.14 1.20 23.99
CA GLU A 25 -20.74 0.79 24.10
C GLU A 25 -19.97 1.82 24.93
N MET A 26 -20.22 3.12 24.69
CA MET A 26 -19.65 4.19 25.51
C MET A 26 -20.13 4.11 26.97
N ALA A 27 -21.40 3.76 27.21
CA ALA A 27 -21.92 3.55 28.55
C ALA A 27 -21.25 2.37 29.27
N ALA A 28 -21.03 1.24 28.56
CA ALA A 28 -20.27 0.12 29.09
C ALA A 28 -18.82 0.51 29.41
N ALA A 29 -18.15 1.23 28.50
CA ALA A 29 -16.78 1.71 28.68
C ALA A 29 -16.66 2.65 29.89
N GLU A 30 -17.56 3.64 30.03
CA GLU A 30 -17.58 4.54 31.19
C GLU A 30 -17.78 3.77 32.50
N ALA A 31 -18.65 2.77 32.50
CA ALA A 31 -18.90 1.95 33.68
C ALA A 31 -17.70 1.07 34.08
N MET A 32 -16.79 0.78 33.16
CA MET A 32 -15.54 0.05 33.44
C MET A 32 -14.44 0.91 34.05
N LEU A 33 -14.57 2.24 34.05
CA LEU A 33 -13.62 3.13 34.72
C LEU A 33 -13.56 2.85 36.23
N ASP A 34 -12.34 2.86 36.77
CA ASP A 34 -12.11 2.83 38.23
C ASP A 34 -12.39 4.21 38.84
N ALA A 35 -12.10 5.28 38.09
CA ALA A 35 -12.43 6.65 38.46
C ALA A 35 -12.77 7.48 37.22
N ARG A 36 -13.81 8.31 37.33
CA ARG A 36 -14.14 9.33 36.33
C ARG A 36 -13.44 10.63 36.68
N HIS A 37 -12.75 11.23 35.72
CA HIS A 37 -12.10 12.53 35.89
C HIS A 37 -13.08 13.68 35.58
N PRO A 38 -12.83 14.90 36.07
CA PRO A 38 -13.59 16.08 35.68
C PRO A 38 -13.57 16.31 34.16
N ALA A 39 -14.64 16.93 33.64
CA ALA A 39 -14.71 17.28 32.22
C ALA A 39 -13.55 18.20 31.84
N LEU A 40 -12.90 17.89 30.72
CA LEU A 40 -11.85 18.72 30.16
C LEU A 40 -12.47 19.91 29.41
N PRO A 41 -11.79 21.06 29.31
CA PRO A 41 -12.25 22.18 28.51
C PRO A 41 -12.44 21.76 27.04
N THR A 42 -13.47 22.31 26.39
CA THR A 42 -13.67 22.14 24.95
C THR A 42 -12.49 22.70 24.18
N VAL A 43 -12.03 21.97 23.17
CA VAL A 43 -10.91 22.38 22.32
C VAL A 43 -11.47 22.96 21.01
N PRO A 44 -11.15 24.22 20.65
CA PRO A 44 -11.62 24.79 19.40
C PRO A 44 -11.21 23.96 18.19
N GLY A 45 -12.17 23.62 17.33
CA GLY A 45 -11.95 22.80 16.13
C GLY A 45 -12.06 21.28 16.35
N ASP A 46 -12.43 20.85 17.55
CA ASP A 46 -12.78 19.46 17.86
C ASP A 46 -14.23 19.39 18.35
N ASP A 47 -15.11 18.83 17.51
CA ASP A 47 -16.55 18.72 17.79
C ASP A 47 -16.90 17.45 18.59
N ASN A 48 -15.91 16.63 18.96
CA ASN A 48 -16.17 15.39 19.68
C ASN A 48 -16.46 15.64 21.16
N THR A 49 -17.26 14.73 21.73
CA THR A 49 -17.48 14.64 23.18
C THR A 49 -16.62 13.53 23.76
N TYR A 50 -15.92 13.83 24.85
CA TYR A 50 -15.02 12.89 25.51
C TYR A 50 -15.42 12.60 26.94
N ILE A 51 -15.22 11.36 27.38
CA ILE A 51 -15.28 10.97 28.78
C ILE A 51 -13.87 10.62 29.23
N ALA A 52 -13.41 11.34 30.26
CA ALA A 52 -12.08 11.19 30.79
C ALA A 52 -12.10 10.35 32.08
N GLY A 53 -11.16 9.43 32.23
CA GLY A 53 -11.10 8.59 33.44
C GLY A 53 -9.81 7.79 33.58
N ARG A 54 -9.86 6.82 34.49
CA ARG A 54 -8.74 5.92 34.80
C ARG A 54 -9.18 4.47 34.83
N VAL A 55 -8.33 3.59 34.30
CA VAL A 55 -8.40 2.12 34.44
C VAL A 55 -7.02 1.62 34.86
N GLY A 56 -6.94 1.02 36.05
CA GLY A 56 -5.67 0.65 36.67
C GLY A 56 -4.73 1.85 36.78
N SER A 57 -3.54 1.72 36.19
CA SER A 57 -2.53 2.76 36.11
C SER A 57 -2.68 3.70 34.91
N HIS A 58 -3.69 3.50 34.05
CA HIS A 58 -3.81 4.20 32.77
C HIS A 58 -4.87 5.29 32.81
N ASN A 59 -4.52 6.48 32.34
CA ASN A 59 -5.48 7.53 32.07
C ASN A 59 -6.09 7.29 30.68
N VAL A 60 -7.40 7.07 30.65
CA VAL A 60 -8.16 6.68 29.47
C VAL A 60 -9.04 7.84 29.02
N ILE A 61 -9.04 8.10 27.71
CA ILE A 61 -9.99 8.99 27.07
C ILE A 61 -10.94 8.17 26.20
N ILE A 62 -12.24 8.24 26.50
CA ILE A 62 -13.30 7.53 25.79
C ILE A 62 -13.97 8.51 24.83
N MET A 63 -14.25 8.05 23.61
CA MET A 63 -15.18 8.72 22.70
C MET A 63 -16.20 7.75 22.12
N CYS A 64 -17.24 8.34 21.53
CA CYS A 64 -18.21 7.65 20.69
C CYS A 64 -18.33 8.36 19.34
N LEU A 65 -18.65 7.61 18.29
CA LEU A 65 -19.06 8.20 17.00
C LEU A 65 -20.30 9.10 17.15
N PRO A 66 -20.49 10.08 16.25
CA PRO A 66 -21.68 10.93 16.25
C PRO A 66 -22.97 10.11 16.16
N ALA A 67 -24.01 10.57 16.86
CA ALA A 67 -25.29 9.86 16.88
C ALA A 67 -25.85 9.66 15.47
N GLY A 68 -26.14 8.41 15.11
CA GLY A 68 -26.68 8.04 13.79
C GLY A 68 -25.64 7.97 12.67
N VAL A 69 -24.36 8.20 12.94
CA VAL A 69 -23.27 8.09 11.98
C VAL A 69 -22.38 6.90 12.37
N TYR A 70 -22.15 6.00 11.44
CA TYR A 70 -21.35 4.79 11.62
C TYR A 70 -20.49 4.53 10.38
N GLY A 71 -19.61 3.53 10.46
CA GLY A 71 -18.74 3.14 9.37
C GLY A 71 -17.31 3.67 9.47
N THR A 72 -16.47 3.09 8.63
CA THR A 72 -15.00 3.30 8.57
C THR A 72 -14.59 4.78 8.48
N THR A 73 -15.25 5.58 7.62
CA THR A 73 -14.94 7.00 7.44
C THR A 73 -15.20 7.83 8.70
N SER A 74 -16.33 7.57 9.37
CA SER A 74 -16.67 8.28 10.61
C SER A 74 -15.65 7.98 11.70
N ALA A 75 -15.30 6.69 11.85
CA ALA A 75 -14.27 6.25 12.79
C ALA A 75 -12.92 6.93 12.55
N ALA A 76 -12.46 6.97 11.30
CA ALA A 76 -11.20 7.62 10.93
C ALA A 76 -11.20 9.13 11.29
N ASN A 77 -12.31 9.83 11.04
CA ASN A 77 -12.43 11.26 11.30
C ASN A 77 -12.35 11.57 12.80
N VAL A 78 -13.15 10.88 13.61
CA VAL A 78 -13.18 11.13 15.06
C VAL A 78 -11.85 10.74 15.71
N ALA A 79 -11.24 9.63 15.30
CA ALA A 79 -9.94 9.21 15.82
C ALA A 79 -8.82 10.20 15.45
N SER A 80 -8.88 10.79 14.26
CA SER A 80 -7.94 11.84 13.83
C SER A 80 -8.05 13.10 14.68
N GLN A 81 -9.28 13.55 14.98
CA GLN A 81 -9.52 14.70 15.86
C GLN A 81 -9.09 14.42 17.30
N MET A 82 -9.47 13.26 17.86
CA MET A 82 -9.02 12.79 19.17
C MET A 82 -7.50 12.80 19.28
N ARG A 83 -6.81 12.31 18.24
CA ARG A 83 -5.36 12.30 18.16
C ARG A 83 -4.78 13.72 18.16
N LEU A 84 -5.43 14.70 17.55
CA LEU A 84 -4.96 16.09 17.58
C LEU A 84 -5.13 16.73 18.97
N THR A 85 -6.23 16.43 19.64
CA THR A 85 -6.59 16.99 20.95
C THR A 85 -5.79 16.37 22.10
N PHE A 86 -5.70 15.04 22.13
CA PHE A 86 -5.12 14.31 23.25
C PHE A 86 -3.67 13.93 22.98
N LYS A 87 -2.77 14.86 23.34
CA LYS A 87 -1.36 14.74 22.97
C LYS A 87 -0.56 13.62 23.65
N GLY A 88 -1.19 12.89 24.56
CA GLY A 88 -0.59 11.78 25.30
C GLY A 88 -0.89 10.39 24.75
N ILE A 89 -1.88 10.23 23.85
CA ILE A 89 -2.35 8.89 23.47
C ILE A 89 -1.19 8.12 22.84
N ARG A 90 -0.99 6.86 23.24
CA ARG A 90 0.06 5.93 22.76
C ARG A 90 -0.52 4.81 21.91
N PHE A 91 -1.72 4.34 22.24
CA PHE A 91 -2.47 3.34 21.50
C PHE A 91 -3.97 3.50 21.72
N GLY A 92 -4.74 2.86 20.85
CA GLY A 92 -6.19 2.77 20.93
C GLY A 92 -6.71 1.39 21.29
N LEU A 93 -7.92 1.34 21.79
CA LEU A 93 -8.79 0.18 21.78
C LEU A 93 -10.07 0.57 21.02
N MET A 94 -10.41 -0.18 19.97
CA MET A 94 -11.71 -0.10 19.33
C MET A 94 -12.59 -1.17 19.97
N VAL A 95 -13.50 -0.76 20.84
CA VAL A 95 -14.31 -1.68 21.65
C VAL A 95 -15.77 -1.45 21.33
N GLY A 96 -16.47 -2.52 20.98
CA GLY A 96 -17.89 -2.44 20.67
C GLY A 96 -18.51 -3.79 20.45
N ILE A 97 -19.63 -3.82 19.75
CA ILE A 97 -20.37 -5.06 19.42
C ILE A 97 -20.10 -5.50 17.98
N ALA A 98 -20.36 -6.76 17.69
CA ALA A 98 -20.25 -7.35 16.36
C ALA A 98 -21.26 -8.49 16.16
N GLY A 99 -21.47 -8.86 14.89
CA GLY A 99 -22.17 -10.10 14.53
C GLY A 99 -21.18 -11.27 14.48
N GLY A 100 -21.41 -12.32 15.25
CA GLY A 100 -20.54 -13.49 15.35
C GLY A 100 -20.70 -14.46 14.19
N VAL A 101 -19.65 -15.24 13.95
CA VAL A 101 -19.58 -16.30 12.94
C VAL A 101 -19.26 -17.62 13.62
N PRO A 102 -20.28 -18.38 14.06
CA PRO A 102 -20.07 -19.69 14.68
C PRO A 102 -19.51 -20.69 13.65
N SER A 103 -18.56 -21.51 14.07
CA SER A 103 -18.02 -22.61 13.27
C SER A 103 -17.81 -23.86 14.13
N ALA A 104 -17.46 -24.98 13.50
CA ALA A 104 -17.13 -26.20 14.23
C ALA A 104 -15.88 -26.04 15.11
N ASP A 105 -14.90 -25.25 14.65
CA ASP A 105 -13.65 -24.99 15.37
C ASP A 105 -13.79 -23.91 16.44
N HIS A 106 -14.78 -23.01 16.26
CA HIS A 106 -15.05 -21.90 17.15
C HIS A 106 -16.57 -21.81 17.39
N ASP A 107 -17.02 -22.46 18.46
CA ASP A 107 -18.39 -22.32 18.95
C ASP A 107 -18.56 -20.91 19.54
N ILE A 108 -18.82 -19.90 18.69
CA ILE A 108 -19.06 -18.51 19.11
C ILE A 108 -20.52 -18.36 19.54
N ARG A 109 -20.76 -17.76 20.70
CA ARG A 109 -22.10 -17.53 21.27
C ARG A 109 -22.38 -16.07 21.57
N LEU A 110 -23.66 -15.73 21.73
CA LEU A 110 -24.07 -14.38 22.12
C LEU A 110 -23.52 -14.05 23.52
N GLY A 111 -22.91 -12.87 23.64
CA GLY A 111 -22.18 -12.43 24.84
C GLY A 111 -20.68 -12.77 24.83
N ASP A 112 -20.22 -13.69 23.99
CA ASP A 112 -18.78 -13.96 23.83
C ASP A 112 -18.02 -12.73 23.33
N VAL A 113 -16.70 -12.76 23.47
CA VAL A 113 -15.80 -11.70 23.03
C VAL A 113 -14.87 -12.23 21.93
N VAL A 114 -14.76 -11.50 20.82
CA VAL A 114 -13.77 -11.75 19.77
C VAL A 114 -12.71 -10.64 19.81
N VAL A 115 -11.45 -11.02 19.84
CA VAL A 115 -10.30 -10.10 19.90
C VAL A 115 -9.48 -10.28 18.62
N SER A 116 -9.15 -9.16 17.95
CA SER A 116 -8.39 -9.23 16.71
C SER A 116 -6.98 -9.80 16.96
N LYS A 117 -6.63 -10.86 16.23
CA LYS A 117 -5.32 -11.52 16.32
C LYS A 117 -4.71 -11.66 14.92
N PRO A 118 -3.47 -11.17 14.70
CA PRO A 118 -2.78 -11.33 13.42
C PRO A 118 -2.60 -12.81 13.04
N THR A 119 -2.66 -13.08 11.74
CA THR A 119 -2.31 -14.36 11.12
C THR A 119 -1.12 -14.15 10.17
N ARG A 120 -0.72 -15.21 9.46
CA ARG A 120 0.34 -15.12 8.45
C ARG A 120 0.05 -14.07 7.38
N ASP A 121 -1.21 -13.97 6.96
CA ASP A 121 -1.63 -13.21 5.77
C ASP A 121 -2.48 -11.97 6.10
N SER A 122 -2.71 -11.67 7.39
CA SER A 122 -3.53 -10.53 7.82
C SER A 122 -3.12 -9.99 9.19
N GLY A 123 -3.22 -8.66 9.36
CA GLY A 123 -2.98 -7.96 10.62
C GLY A 123 -4.01 -8.21 11.74
N GLY A 124 -5.04 -9.03 11.51
CA GLY A 124 -6.10 -9.31 12.50
C GLY A 124 -7.45 -8.70 12.16
N VAL A 125 -7.46 -7.73 11.24
CA VAL A 125 -8.67 -7.14 10.65
C VAL A 125 -8.59 -7.27 9.13
N ILE A 126 -9.73 -7.57 8.50
CA ILE A 126 -9.87 -7.68 7.05
C ILE A 126 -10.95 -6.72 6.60
N GLN A 127 -10.60 -5.77 5.72
CA GLN A 127 -11.61 -5.00 4.99
C GLN A 127 -12.22 -5.87 3.89
N TYR A 128 -13.40 -6.46 4.15
CA TYR A 128 -13.94 -7.51 3.28
C TYR A 128 -14.69 -6.97 2.06
N ASP A 129 -15.07 -5.69 2.08
CA ASP A 129 -15.85 -5.02 1.04
C ASP A 129 -15.02 -4.09 0.14
N TYR A 130 -13.69 -4.11 0.28
CA TYR A 130 -12.76 -3.29 -0.49
C TYR A 130 -11.85 -4.14 -1.39
N GLY A 131 -11.88 -3.87 -2.70
CA GLY A 131 -11.11 -4.61 -3.68
C GLY A 131 -11.56 -4.35 -5.12
N LYS A 132 -11.02 -5.12 -6.06
CA LYS A 132 -11.38 -5.09 -7.48
C LYS A 132 -12.57 -6.02 -7.71
N ALA A 133 -13.63 -5.50 -8.32
CA ALA A 133 -14.70 -6.35 -8.84
C ALA A 133 -14.19 -7.07 -10.10
N VAL A 134 -14.24 -8.40 -10.09
CA VAL A 134 -13.87 -9.24 -11.24
C VAL A 134 -15.11 -9.96 -11.80
N SER A 135 -14.99 -10.56 -12.99
CA SER A 135 -16.09 -11.28 -13.65
C SER A 135 -16.73 -12.31 -12.72
N GLY A 136 -18.06 -12.42 -12.78
CA GLY A 136 -18.84 -13.31 -11.89
C GLY A 136 -19.23 -12.68 -10.54
N GLY A 137 -18.97 -11.39 -10.32
CA GLY A 137 -19.36 -10.70 -9.09
C GLY A 137 -18.46 -11.00 -7.90
N HIS A 138 -17.26 -11.54 -8.14
CA HIS A 138 -16.25 -11.76 -7.11
C HIS A 138 -15.47 -10.48 -6.82
N LEU A 139 -15.13 -10.26 -5.55
CA LEU A 139 -14.29 -9.15 -5.12
C LEU A 139 -12.89 -9.68 -4.82
N GLU A 140 -11.90 -9.25 -5.59
CA GLU A 140 -10.49 -9.53 -5.35
C GLU A 140 -9.91 -8.46 -4.42
N ARG A 141 -9.58 -8.85 -3.18
CA ARG A 141 -8.96 -7.95 -2.19
C ARG A 141 -7.58 -7.52 -2.65
N THR A 142 -7.28 -6.22 -2.55
CA THR A 142 -6.04 -5.63 -3.08
C THR A 142 -5.05 -5.13 -2.01
N GLY A 143 -5.24 -5.51 -0.75
CA GLY A 143 -4.39 -5.04 0.35
C GLY A 143 -4.60 -5.79 1.66
N VAL A 144 -3.69 -5.53 2.60
CA VAL A 144 -3.71 -6.06 3.97
C VAL A 144 -3.62 -4.88 4.94
N LEU A 145 -4.45 -4.90 5.99
CA LEU A 145 -4.46 -3.89 7.04
C LEU A 145 -3.38 -4.15 8.10
N ASN A 146 -2.91 -3.08 8.75
CA ASN A 146 -1.90 -3.14 9.79
C ASN A 146 -2.30 -4.01 10.99
N LYS A 147 -1.29 -4.58 11.66
CA LYS A 147 -1.45 -5.32 12.92
C LYS A 147 -1.46 -4.39 14.15
N PRO A 148 -2.11 -4.78 15.26
CA PRO A 148 -2.04 -4.05 16.52
C PRO A 148 -0.59 -3.86 17.02
N PRO A 149 -0.30 -2.80 17.80
CA PRO A 149 0.98 -2.61 18.47
C PRO A 149 1.47 -3.85 19.22
N THR A 150 2.77 -4.13 19.14
CA THR A 150 3.41 -5.29 19.80
C THR A 150 3.10 -5.36 21.30
N MET A 151 2.99 -4.21 21.97
CA MET A 151 2.61 -4.16 23.39
C MET A 151 1.21 -4.73 23.65
N LEU A 152 0.23 -4.42 22.79
CA LEU A 152 -1.12 -4.97 22.91
C LEU A 152 -1.12 -6.46 22.61
N LEU A 153 -0.35 -6.92 21.62
CA LEU A 153 -0.22 -8.35 21.31
C LEU A 153 0.46 -9.14 22.45
N THR A 154 1.42 -8.53 23.12
CA THR A 154 2.08 -9.11 24.31
C THR A 154 1.10 -9.17 25.48
N ALA A 155 0.32 -8.11 25.71
CA ALA A 155 -0.72 -8.09 26.73
C ALA A 155 -1.83 -9.12 26.45
N VAL A 156 -2.22 -9.30 25.19
CA VAL A 156 -3.14 -10.38 24.77
C VAL A 156 -2.57 -11.75 25.11
N THR A 157 -1.29 -11.99 24.85
CA THR A 157 -0.63 -13.27 25.16
C THR A 157 -0.59 -13.52 26.68
N ALA A 158 -0.26 -12.50 27.46
CA ALA A 158 -0.26 -12.58 28.92
C ALA A 158 -1.67 -12.86 29.47
N LEU A 159 -2.69 -12.18 28.93
CA LEU A 159 -4.08 -12.38 29.34
C LEU A 159 -4.60 -13.77 28.94
N GLN A 160 -4.27 -14.26 27.75
CA GLN A 160 -4.55 -15.64 27.34
C GLN A 160 -3.93 -16.65 28.30
N SER A 161 -2.67 -16.45 28.69
CA SER A 161 -2.00 -17.32 29.66
C SER A 161 -2.71 -17.29 31.02
N ALA A 162 -3.19 -16.13 31.47
CA ALA A 162 -3.94 -16.00 32.70
C ALA A 162 -5.29 -16.72 32.62
N HIS A 163 -6.01 -16.60 31.50
CA HIS A 163 -7.30 -17.27 31.29
C HIS A 163 -7.19 -18.80 31.08
N ILE A 164 -6.00 -19.31 30.77
CA ILE A 164 -5.73 -20.76 30.78
C ILE A 164 -5.59 -21.27 32.22
N ALA A 165 -4.97 -20.47 33.10
CA ALA A 165 -4.73 -20.85 34.49
C ALA A 165 -5.96 -20.63 35.37
N ASP A 166 -6.67 -19.51 35.16
CA ASP A 166 -7.74 -19.02 36.01
C ASP A 166 -8.95 -18.58 35.16
N LYS A 167 -10.12 -18.42 35.79
CA LYS A 167 -11.31 -17.89 35.11
C LYS A 167 -11.12 -16.40 34.76
N SER A 168 -11.73 -15.96 33.65
CA SER A 168 -11.82 -14.53 33.34
C SER A 168 -12.60 -13.78 34.41
N ARG A 169 -12.19 -12.55 34.71
CA ARG A 169 -12.86 -11.65 35.66
C ARG A 169 -13.99 -10.86 35.01
N ILE A 170 -14.29 -11.07 33.72
CA ILE A 170 -15.40 -10.38 33.04
C ILE A 170 -16.73 -10.53 33.81
N PRO A 171 -17.12 -11.72 34.30
CA PRO A 171 -18.34 -11.87 35.10
C PRO A 171 -18.33 -10.99 36.36
N ASP A 172 -17.22 -10.98 37.11
CA ASP A 172 -17.07 -10.17 38.32
C ASP A 172 -17.13 -8.67 38.00
N LEU A 173 -16.46 -8.23 36.93
CA LEU A 173 -16.49 -6.84 36.49
C LEU A 173 -17.90 -6.38 36.07
N ILE A 174 -18.70 -7.27 35.49
CA ILE A 174 -20.09 -7.01 35.14
C ILE A 174 -20.97 -6.96 36.39
N ALA A 175 -20.72 -7.83 37.38
CA ALA A 175 -21.40 -7.77 38.67
C ALA A 175 -21.12 -6.43 39.39
N ASP A 176 -19.84 -6.03 39.48
CA ASP A 176 -19.41 -4.75 40.04
C ASP A 176 -20.05 -3.54 39.32
N LEU A 177 -20.16 -3.62 37.98
CA LEU A 177 -20.87 -2.62 37.18
C LEU A 177 -22.34 -2.54 37.58
N ALA A 178 -23.01 -3.68 37.72
CA ALA A 178 -24.43 -3.75 38.04
C ALA A 178 -24.75 -3.26 39.46
N GLU A 179 -23.79 -3.34 40.38
CA GLU A 179 -23.89 -2.76 41.73
C GLU A 179 -23.66 -1.23 41.70
N ARG A 180 -22.59 -0.77 41.07
CA ARG A 180 -22.26 0.67 40.99
C ARG A 180 -23.26 1.47 40.15
N ARG A 181 -23.91 0.82 39.17
CA ARG A 181 -24.86 1.44 38.23
C ARG A 181 -26.16 0.63 38.17
N PRO A 182 -27.07 0.76 39.17
CA PRO A 182 -28.30 -0.03 39.23
C PRO A 182 -29.18 0.05 37.98
N ARG A 183 -29.19 1.19 37.28
CA ARG A 183 -29.94 1.37 36.01
C ARG A 183 -29.41 0.51 34.86
N MET A 184 -28.16 0.07 34.91
CA MET A 184 -27.55 -0.77 33.88
C MET A 184 -27.77 -2.27 34.14
N ARG A 185 -28.09 -2.66 35.38
CA ARG A 185 -28.21 -4.06 35.81
C ARG A 185 -29.10 -4.90 34.88
N GLU A 186 -30.30 -4.41 34.58
CA GLU A 186 -31.29 -5.18 33.79
C GLU A 186 -30.79 -5.52 32.36
N LYS A 187 -30.00 -4.63 31.75
CA LYS A 187 -29.64 -4.77 30.32
C LYS A 187 -28.21 -5.24 30.07
N PHE A 188 -27.28 -4.82 30.94
CA PHE A 188 -25.84 -5.08 30.80
C PHE A 188 -25.36 -6.33 31.54
N THR A 189 -26.25 -7.06 32.23
CA THR A 189 -25.93 -8.36 32.83
C THR A 189 -26.55 -9.50 32.02
N TYR A 190 -26.02 -10.70 32.22
CA TYR A 190 -26.63 -11.90 31.67
C TYR A 190 -28.02 -12.11 32.27
N ASP A 191 -29.02 -12.30 31.41
CA ASP A 191 -30.38 -12.65 31.80
C ASP A 191 -30.70 -14.03 31.25
N SER A 192 -30.97 -15.00 32.13
CA SER A 192 -31.30 -16.37 31.74
C SER A 192 -32.57 -16.48 30.91
N ARG A 193 -33.39 -15.43 30.85
CA ARG A 193 -34.56 -15.33 29.96
C ARG A 193 -34.19 -14.98 28.52
N ARG A 194 -32.95 -14.51 28.27
CA ARG A 194 -32.43 -14.31 26.92
C ARG A 194 -31.83 -15.61 26.42
N GLU A 195 -32.47 -16.18 25.40
CA GLU A 195 -31.99 -17.41 24.80
C GLU A 195 -30.93 -17.12 23.73
N ASP A 196 -29.87 -17.93 23.74
CA ASP A 196 -28.88 -17.94 22.67
C ASP A 196 -29.35 -18.83 21.52
N LEU A 197 -30.00 -18.19 20.53
CA LEU A 197 -30.64 -18.85 19.39
C LEU A 197 -29.80 -18.71 18.13
N LEU A 198 -29.12 -19.81 17.75
CA LEU A 198 -28.46 -19.93 16.44
C LEU A 198 -29.31 -20.82 15.54
N PHE A 199 -29.84 -20.24 14.45
CA PHE A 199 -30.55 -20.99 13.42
C PHE A 199 -29.60 -21.45 12.31
N GLU A 200 -30.01 -22.47 11.57
CA GLU A 200 -29.32 -22.89 10.36
C GLU A 200 -29.19 -21.72 9.36
N ALA A 201 -28.03 -21.60 8.70
CA ALA A 201 -27.71 -20.46 7.84
C ALA A 201 -28.68 -20.25 6.65
N GLN A 202 -29.42 -21.28 6.24
CA GLN A 202 -30.38 -21.25 5.14
C GLN A 202 -31.79 -20.90 5.60
N TYR A 203 -32.06 -20.99 6.90
CA TYR A 203 -33.36 -20.66 7.46
C TYR A 203 -33.44 -19.15 7.66
N ASN A 204 -34.45 -18.52 7.05
CA ASN A 204 -34.64 -17.09 7.16
C ASN A 204 -35.69 -16.75 8.20
N HIS A 205 -35.46 -15.64 8.90
CA HIS A 205 -36.41 -15.11 9.87
C HIS A 205 -37.80 -14.91 9.26
N ILE A 206 -38.85 -15.33 9.98
CA ILE A 206 -40.23 -15.30 9.50
C ILE A 206 -40.93 -14.02 9.96
N GLY A 207 -41.42 -13.25 8.99
CA GLY A 207 -42.28 -12.10 9.21
C GLY A 207 -41.56 -10.81 9.63
N PRO A 208 -42.31 -9.72 9.85
CA PRO A 208 -41.75 -8.40 10.17
C PRO A 208 -41.38 -8.24 11.66
N ALA A 209 -41.66 -9.25 12.49
CA ALA A 209 -41.41 -9.19 13.93
C ALA A 209 -39.91 -9.09 14.22
N ILE A 210 -39.53 -8.31 15.23
CA ILE A 210 -38.11 -8.08 15.60
C ILE A 210 -37.54 -9.27 16.41
N THR A 211 -38.40 -10.19 16.87
CA THR A 211 -38.07 -11.31 17.76
C THR A 211 -38.27 -12.66 17.08
N CYS A 212 -37.47 -13.66 17.41
CA CYS A 212 -37.56 -15.01 16.82
C CYS A 212 -38.66 -15.91 17.44
N ASN A 213 -39.63 -15.36 18.16
CA ASN A 213 -40.71 -16.13 18.80
C ASN A 213 -41.59 -16.89 17.79
N GLY A 214 -41.69 -16.40 16.56
CA GLY A 214 -42.42 -17.05 15.46
C GLY A 214 -41.55 -17.95 14.58
N CYS A 215 -40.26 -18.09 14.89
CA CYS A 215 -39.36 -18.94 14.11
C CYS A 215 -39.45 -20.40 14.55
N ASP A 216 -39.27 -21.31 13.60
CA ASP A 216 -39.27 -22.75 13.83
C ASP A 216 -38.04 -23.17 14.65
N ARG A 217 -38.28 -23.56 15.91
CA ARG A 217 -37.23 -24.01 16.84
C ARG A 217 -36.58 -25.33 16.42
N HIS A 218 -37.18 -26.11 15.52
CA HIS A 218 -36.55 -27.30 14.96
C HIS A 218 -35.40 -26.98 14.00
N ARG A 219 -35.31 -25.73 13.52
CA ARG A 219 -34.21 -25.23 12.67
C ARG A 219 -33.05 -24.64 13.48
N LEU A 220 -33.04 -24.81 14.80
CA LEU A 220 -31.93 -24.41 15.66
C LEU A 220 -30.76 -25.38 15.50
N VAL A 221 -29.55 -24.83 15.39
CA VAL A 221 -28.32 -25.61 15.34
C VAL A 221 -28.09 -26.28 16.70
N THR A 222 -27.98 -27.61 16.70
CA THR A 222 -27.66 -28.37 17.91
C THR A 222 -26.19 -28.16 18.28
N ARG A 223 -25.94 -27.72 19.51
CA ARG A 223 -24.61 -27.41 20.03
C ARG A 223 -24.40 -28.10 21.38
N ALA A 224 -23.17 -28.51 21.68
CA ALA A 224 -22.84 -29.11 22.97
C ALA A 224 -23.10 -28.13 24.13
N PRO A 225 -23.53 -28.60 25.31
CA PRO A 225 -23.63 -27.74 26.48
C PRO A 225 -22.24 -27.19 26.86
N ARG A 226 -22.19 -25.94 27.34
CA ARG A 226 -20.97 -25.36 27.93
C ARG A 226 -21.00 -25.55 29.44
N ASP A 227 -19.83 -25.58 30.06
CA ASP A 227 -19.64 -25.69 31.52
C ASP A 227 -19.99 -24.40 32.29
N GLY A 228 -20.90 -23.58 31.76
CA GLY A 228 -21.34 -22.32 32.34
C GLY A 228 -21.96 -21.35 31.34
N ASN A 229 -22.40 -20.20 31.85
CA ASN A 229 -22.97 -19.09 31.06
C ASN A 229 -21.99 -17.91 30.92
N ASP A 230 -20.74 -18.09 31.36
CA ASP A 230 -19.71 -17.07 31.29
C ASP A 230 -19.29 -16.84 29.82
N PRO A 231 -18.97 -15.59 29.44
CA PRO A 231 -18.54 -15.28 28.08
C PRO A 231 -17.19 -15.93 27.77
N VAL A 232 -17.06 -16.53 26.59
CA VAL A 232 -15.80 -17.10 26.10
C VAL A 232 -15.07 -16.08 25.24
N ILE A 233 -13.73 -16.04 25.34
CA ILE A 233 -12.88 -15.16 24.55
C ILE A 233 -12.29 -15.95 23.37
N HIS A 234 -12.53 -15.44 22.16
CA HIS A 234 -12.03 -15.98 20.90
C HIS A 234 -11.01 -15.02 20.28
N TYR A 235 -10.02 -15.56 19.58
CA TYR A 235 -8.91 -14.78 19.04
C TYR A 235 -8.69 -15.10 17.57
N GLY A 236 -8.90 -14.12 16.69
CA GLY A 236 -8.76 -14.36 15.26
C GLY A 236 -9.09 -13.15 14.40
N LEU A 237 -9.49 -13.41 13.16
CA LEU A 237 -9.71 -12.40 12.15
C LEU A 237 -11.10 -11.76 12.30
N ILE A 238 -11.14 -10.43 12.30
CA ILE A 238 -12.37 -9.65 12.32
C ILE A 238 -12.60 -9.03 10.94
N ALA A 239 -13.80 -9.21 10.39
CA ALA A 239 -14.20 -8.60 9.13
C ALA A 239 -14.79 -7.22 9.36
N SER A 240 -14.21 -6.21 8.71
CA SER A 240 -14.62 -4.82 8.78
C SER A 240 -15.13 -4.33 7.44
N GLY A 241 -16.21 -3.54 7.42
CA GLY A 241 -16.71 -2.95 6.18
C GLY A 241 -17.94 -2.09 6.39
N ASN A 242 -18.36 -1.35 5.37
CA ASN A 242 -19.53 -0.46 5.46
C ASN A 242 -20.86 -1.18 5.15
N GLN A 243 -20.84 -2.50 4.95
CA GLN A 243 -22.03 -3.32 4.74
C GLN A 243 -22.46 -4.01 6.05
N VAL A 244 -23.77 -4.04 6.30
CA VAL A 244 -24.34 -4.84 7.40
C VAL A 244 -24.71 -6.21 6.84
N ILE A 245 -24.09 -7.27 7.37
CA ILE A 245 -24.44 -8.64 7.02
C ILE A 245 -25.71 -9.05 7.80
N LYS A 246 -26.75 -9.44 7.06
CA LYS A 246 -28.05 -9.93 7.57
C LYS A 246 -28.51 -11.19 6.83
N ASP A 247 -27.56 -11.98 6.35
CA ASP A 247 -27.83 -13.17 5.54
C ASP A 247 -26.86 -14.27 5.94
N GLY A 248 -27.39 -15.37 6.50
CA GLY A 248 -26.59 -16.47 7.04
C GLY A 248 -25.75 -17.16 5.97
N TRP A 249 -26.26 -17.25 4.73
CA TRP A 249 -25.52 -17.87 3.63
C TRP A 249 -24.32 -17.02 3.20
N THR A 250 -24.51 -15.70 3.08
CA THR A 250 -23.43 -14.74 2.79
C THR A 250 -22.40 -14.71 3.91
N ARG A 251 -22.83 -14.72 5.17
CA ARG A 251 -21.96 -14.83 6.35
C ARG A 251 -21.05 -16.04 6.23
N ASP A 252 -21.61 -17.24 6.05
CA ASP A 252 -20.84 -18.49 5.99
C ASP A 252 -19.93 -18.56 4.75
N ARG A 253 -20.38 -18.01 3.61
CA ARG A 253 -19.56 -17.91 2.40
C ARG A 253 -18.32 -17.04 2.62
N LEU A 254 -18.49 -15.86 3.21
CA LEU A 254 -17.39 -14.96 3.54
C LEU A 254 -16.48 -15.55 4.62
N ALA A 255 -17.07 -16.18 5.64
CA ALA A 255 -16.35 -16.88 6.69
C ALA A 255 -15.39 -17.93 6.15
N ARG A 256 -15.86 -18.82 5.27
CA ARG A 256 -15.02 -19.86 4.64
C ARG A 256 -13.90 -19.29 3.77
N GLY A 257 -14.17 -18.20 3.06
CA GLY A 257 -13.17 -17.57 2.19
C GLY A 257 -12.11 -16.76 2.93
N LEU A 258 -12.44 -16.22 4.11
CA LEU A 258 -11.61 -15.24 4.81
C LEU A 258 -11.08 -15.71 6.17
N GLY A 259 -11.63 -16.79 6.75
CA GLY A 259 -11.26 -17.28 8.08
C GLY A 259 -11.66 -16.33 9.22
N ILE A 260 -12.77 -15.61 9.07
CA ILE A 260 -13.22 -14.55 9.99
C ILE A 260 -14.15 -15.11 11.08
N MET A 261 -14.11 -14.48 12.26
CA MET A 261 -14.88 -14.86 13.45
C MET A 261 -16.06 -13.93 13.73
N CYS A 262 -16.02 -12.69 13.27
CA CYS A 262 -17.12 -11.75 13.41
C CYS A 262 -17.08 -10.62 12.36
N PHE A 263 -18.20 -9.92 12.22
CA PHE A 263 -18.40 -8.75 11.36
C PHE A 263 -18.68 -7.49 12.19
N GLU A 264 -17.96 -6.41 11.88
CA GLU A 264 -18.16 -5.05 12.42
C GLU A 264 -17.91 -4.00 11.32
N MET A 265 -18.07 -2.70 11.63
CA MET A 265 -18.17 -1.67 10.59
C MET A 265 -17.16 -0.51 10.67
N GLU A 266 -16.25 -0.50 11.64
CA GLU A 266 -15.42 0.68 11.91
C GLU A 266 -13.93 0.43 11.74
N ALA A 267 -13.44 -0.74 12.16
CA ALA A 267 -12.02 -0.94 12.42
C ALA A 267 -11.12 -0.75 11.19
N ALA A 268 -11.56 -1.09 9.98
CA ALA A 268 -10.79 -0.88 8.75
C ALA A 268 -10.44 0.59 8.50
N GLY A 269 -11.25 1.54 8.98
CA GLY A 269 -10.94 2.96 8.90
C GLY A 269 -9.88 3.43 9.92
N LEU A 270 -9.61 2.61 10.94
CA LEU A 270 -8.75 2.97 12.07
C LEU A 270 -7.37 2.33 12.00
N VAL A 271 -7.31 1.01 11.82
CA VAL A 271 -6.10 0.22 12.14
C VAL A 271 -4.84 0.62 11.37
N ASP A 272 -4.97 1.20 10.18
CA ASP A 272 -3.83 1.65 9.38
C ASP A 272 -3.20 2.96 9.86
N THR A 273 -4.00 3.86 10.45
CA THR A 273 -3.57 5.23 10.82
C THR A 273 -3.60 5.50 12.31
N PHE A 274 -4.33 4.67 13.06
CA PHE A 274 -4.53 4.72 14.49
C PHE A 274 -4.21 3.34 15.09
N PRO A 275 -2.99 3.15 15.64
CA PRO A 275 -2.57 1.86 16.19
C PRO A 275 -3.48 1.44 17.34
N CYS A 276 -4.31 0.42 17.11
CA CYS A 276 -5.28 -0.06 18.06
C CYS A 276 -5.49 -1.58 18.01
N LEU A 277 -6.02 -2.14 19.09
CA LEU A 277 -6.58 -3.49 19.14
C LEU A 277 -8.10 -3.42 19.02
N VAL A 278 -8.70 -4.36 18.32
CA VAL A 278 -10.15 -4.43 18.11
C VAL A 278 -10.73 -5.52 19.01
N ILE A 279 -11.73 -5.16 19.81
CA ILE A 279 -12.38 -6.04 20.79
C ILE A 279 -13.89 -5.95 20.55
N ARG A 280 -14.52 -7.09 20.25
CA ARG A 280 -15.93 -7.14 19.85
C ARG A 280 -16.73 -8.12 20.69
N GLY A 281 -17.76 -7.62 21.36
CA GLY A 281 -18.77 -8.46 22.02
C GLY A 281 -19.80 -8.93 21.00
N ILE A 282 -20.16 -10.20 21.04
CA ILE A 282 -21.06 -10.79 20.04
C ILE A 282 -22.52 -10.55 20.43
N CYS A 283 -23.25 -9.76 19.63
CA CYS A 283 -24.64 -9.38 19.92
C CYS A 283 -25.67 -9.98 18.96
N ASP A 284 -25.23 -10.57 17.85
CA ASP A 284 -26.05 -11.30 16.88
C ASP A 284 -25.16 -12.24 16.08
N TYR A 285 -25.75 -12.99 15.14
CA TYR A 285 -25.03 -13.94 14.29
C TYR A 285 -24.89 -13.49 12.83
N ALA A 286 -24.94 -12.18 12.56
CA ALA A 286 -24.79 -11.63 11.21
C ALA A 286 -25.74 -12.29 10.17
N ASP A 287 -26.95 -12.65 10.58
CA ASP A 287 -27.96 -13.31 9.76
C ASP A 287 -29.30 -12.57 9.82
N SER A 288 -30.34 -13.16 9.24
CA SER A 288 -31.67 -12.55 9.19
C SER A 288 -32.38 -12.53 10.55
N HIS A 289 -31.90 -13.25 11.56
CA HIS A 289 -32.45 -13.32 12.92
C HIS A 289 -31.88 -12.27 13.87
N LYS A 290 -30.97 -11.42 13.37
CA LYS A 290 -30.37 -10.32 14.12
C LYS A 290 -31.43 -9.45 14.84
N ASN A 291 -31.27 -9.32 16.15
CA ASN A 291 -32.10 -8.47 17.01
C ASN A 291 -31.22 -7.66 17.99
N LYS A 292 -31.85 -6.80 18.80
CA LYS A 292 -31.13 -5.87 19.69
C LYS A 292 -31.00 -6.34 21.15
N GLN A 293 -31.50 -7.52 21.52
CA GLN A 293 -31.62 -7.93 22.93
C GLN A 293 -30.28 -8.17 23.63
N TRP A 294 -29.23 -8.46 22.85
CA TRP A 294 -27.91 -8.81 23.37
C TRP A 294 -26.91 -7.65 23.31
N GLN A 295 -27.27 -6.50 22.74
CA GLN A 295 -26.29 -5.45 22.47
C GLN A 295 -25.68 -4.87 23.75
N GLU A 296 -26.48 -4.60 24.78
CA GLU A 296 -25.98 -4.05 26.04
C GLU A 296 -25.10 -5.04 26.80
N TYR A 297 -25.47 -6.32 26.86
CA TYR A 297 -24.65 -7.35 27.51
C TYR A 297 -23.35 -7.60 26.75
N ALA A 298 -23.40 -7.71 25.42
CA ALA A 298 -22.21 -7.85 24.57
C ALA A 298 -21.26 -6.64 24.69
N ALA A 299 -21.81 -5.42 24.77
CA ALA A 299 -21.01 -4.23 25.05
C ALA A 299 -20.32 -4.31 26.42
N ALA A 300 -21.03 -4.83 27.44
CA ALA A 300 -20.47 -5.02 28.78
C ALA A 300 -19.32 -6.04 28.80
N THR A 301 -19.47 -7.18 28.12
CA THR A 301 -18.44 -8.23 28.07
C THR A 301 -17.20 -7.77 27.31
N ALA A 302 -17.38 -7.09 26.17
CA ALA A 302 -16.28 -6.47 25.42
C ALA A 302 -15.53 -5.42 26.26
N ALA A 303 -16.26 -4.56 26.98
CA ALA A 303 -15.67 -3.56 27.86
C ALA A 303 -14.97 -4.18 29.08
N GLY A 304 -15.52 -5.27 29.62
CA GLY A 304 -14.88 -6.06 30.67
C GLY A 304 -13.55 -6.62 30.22
N TYR A 305 -13.48 -7.22 29.02
CA TYR A 305 -12.23 -7.70 28.45
C TYR A 305 -11.21 -6.57 28.24
N ALA A 306 -11.65 -5.42 27.72
CA ALA A 306 -10.77 -4.26 27.54
C ALA A 306 -10.17 -3.78 28.88
N LYS A 307 -10.94 -3.82 29.97
CA LYS A 307 -10.45 -3.51 31.32
C LYS A 307 -9.41 -4.53 31.80
N GLU A 308 -9.65 -5.82 31.63
CA GLU A 308 -8.66 -6.85 31.97
C GLU A 308 -7.37 -6.68 31.16
N LEU A 309 -7.48 -6.43 29.86
CA LEU A 309 -6.33 -6.21 28.99
C LEU A 309 -5.46 -5.04 29.47
N LEU A 310 -6.09 -3.91 29.84
CA LEU A 310 -5.36 -2.75 30.35
C LEU A 310 -4.63 -3.04 31.67
N SER A 311 -5.13 -3.99 32.48
CA SER A 311 -4.42 -4.41 33.70
C SER A 311 -3.14 -5.20 33.41
N MET A 312 -3.04 -5.84 32.23
CA MET A 312 -1.83 -6.54 31.77
C MET A 312 -0.81 -5.61 31.10
N VAL A 313 -1.24 -4.41 30.69
CA VAL A 313 -0.35 -3.43 30.07
C VAL A 313 0.40 -2.67 31.17
N HIS A 314 1.71 -2.91 31.31
CA HIS A 314 2.54 -2.19 32.28
C HIS A 314 2.69 -0.70 31.91
N ALA A 315 2.44 0.20 32.87
CA ALA A 315 2.55 1.64 32.69
C ALA A 315 3.93 2.10 32.17
N VAL A 316 5.01 1.39 32.54
CA VAL A 316 6.37 1.66 32.06
C VAL A 316 6.46 1.47 30.53
N HIS A 317 5.86 0.39 30.00
CA HIS A 317 5.87 0.14 28.56
C HIS A 317 5.04 1.20 27.79
N VAL A 318 4.00 1.78 28.42
CA VAL A 318 3.21 2.89 27.87
C VAL A 318 4.01 4.21 27.83
N ALA A 319 4.91 4.43 28.78
CA ALA A 319 5.80 5.59 28.76
C ALA A 319 6.85 5.49 27.62
N ASP A 320 7.30 4.27 27.30
CA ASP A 320 8.32 3.98 26.28
C ASP A 320 7.77 3.95 24.83
N THR A 321 6.45 3.93 24.65
CA THR A 321 5.83 3.98 23.32
C THR A 321 5.70 5.41 22.80
N VAL A 322 5.69 5.63 21.48
CA VAL A 322 5.61 6.99 20.90
C VAL A 322 4.16 7.54 20.95
N ASN A 323 3.98 8.83 21.30
CA ASN A 323 2.67 9.51 21.34
C ASN A 323 2.05 9.57 19.92
N LEU A 324 0.84 9.04 19.74
CA LEU A 324 0.01 9.08 18.53
C LEU A 324 -0.16 10.51 18.02
N SER A 325 -0.53 11.41 18.90
CA SER A 325 -0.81 12.84 18.66
C SER A 325 0.38 13.75 18.33
N SER A 326 1.59 13.19 18.36
CA SER A 326 2.72 13.87 17.79
C SER A 326 2.30 14.25 16.37
N PRO A 327 2.33 15.55 15.96
CA PRO A 327 2.73 15.77 14.57
C PRO A 327 4.05 15.00 14.44
N THR A 328 4.39 14.42 13.29
CA THR A 328 5.79 14.06 13.01
C THR A 328 6.70 15.04 13.72
N LYS A 329 7.26 14.64 14.87
CA LYS A 329 7.63 15.64 15.87
C LYS A 329 8.89 16.27 15.34
N LYS A 330 8.80 17.57 15.04
CA LYS A 330 9.92 18.48 15.25
C LYS A 330 10.52 18.13 16.61
N ILE A 331 11.72 17.59 16.57
CA ILE A 331 12.54 17.25 17.73
C ILE A 331 12.63 18.53 18.58
N PRO A 332 12.14 18.57 19.83
CA PRO A 332 12.60 19.57 20.76
C PRO A 332 14.08 19.27 21.00
N VAL A 333 14.89 20.29 20.78
CA VAL A 333 16.22 20.43 21.38
C VAL A 333 16.04 20.26 22.89
N VAL A 334 16.07 19.02 23.38
CA VAL A 334 16.43 18.76 24.76
C VAL A 334 17.94 18.83 24.77
N ARG A 335 18.43 19.94 25.32
CA ARG A 335 19.71 19.97 26.01
C ARG A 335 19.70 18.86 27.06
N SER A 336 20.02 17.64 26.65
CA SER A 336 20.67 16.65 27.50
C SER A 336 22.13 17.04 27.58
N SER A 337 22.37 18.09 28.36
CA SER A 337 23.67 18.44 28.91
C SER A 337 23.99 17.59 30.15
N LYS A 338 23.47 16.35 30.24
CA LYS A 338 23.82 15.42 31.33
C LYS A 338 24.13 13.98 30.91
N ALA A 339 24.42 13.75 29.62
CA ALA A 339 25.38 12.73 29.20
C ALA A 339 26.51 13.29 28.31
N LEU A 340 26.44 14.57 27.94
CA LEU A 340 27.56 15.39 27.44
C LEU A 340 27.96 16.42 28.50
N SER A 341 28.41 15.94 29.65
CA SER A 341 29.18 16.75 30.62
C SER A 341 30.46 16.05 31.06
N LYS A 342 30.97 15.11 30.26
CA LYS A 342 32.42 14.95 30.21
C LYS A 342 32.93 16.11 29.37
N SER A 343 33.32 17.18 30.06
CA SER A 343 34.36 18.12 29.66
C SER A 343 34.79 17.96 28.20
N TRP A 344 34.26 18.78 27.30
CA TRP A 344 34.93 19.11 26.04
C TRP A 344 36.17 19.95 26.38
N GLY A 345 37.10 19.30 27.07
CA GLY A 345 38.48 19.72 27.17
C GLY A 345 39.11 19.32 25.86
N SER A 346 39.57 20.34 25.12
CA SER A 346 40.71 20.26 24.21
C SER A 346 41.07 18.84 23.79
N SER A 347 40.33 18.25 22.84
CA SER A 347 40.77 17.03 22.19
C SER A 347 41.94 17.42 21.30
N THR A 348 43.12 17.28 21.89
CA THR A 348 44.41 17.50 21.28
C THR A 348 44.50 16.62 20.04
N TRP A 349 44.76 17.24 18.90
CA TRP A 349 45.05 16.53 17.66
C TRP A 349 46.27 15.63 17.89
N LEU A 350 46.10 14.32 17.87
CA LEU A 350 47.22 13.40 17.74
C LEU A 350 47.40 13.10 16.25
N PRO A 351 48.61 13.30 15.68
CA PRO A 351 48.96 12.78 14.37
C PRO A 351 48.78 11.25 14.34
N TRP A 352 48.54 10.71 13.15
CA TRP A 352 48.46 9.28 12.88
C TRP A 352 49.44 8.45 13.72
N GLN A 353 48.92 7.67 14.67
CA GLN A 353 49.66 6.52 15.15
C GLN A 353 49.46 5.41 14.11
N HIS A 354 50.51 5.15 13.34
CA HIS A 354 50.54 4.03 12.40
C HIS A 354 50.20 2.72 13.15
N GLY A 355 48.96 2.21 13.00
CA GLY A 355 48.60 0.91 13.59
C GLY A 355 47.14 0.46 13.53
N ASP A 356 46.14 1.33 13.67
CA ASP A 356 44.82 0.86 14.16
C ASP A 356 43.74 0.52 13.11
N LEU A 357 43.84 1.00 11.87
CA LEU A 357 42.86 0.69 10.81
C LEU A 357 43.57 0.10 9.59
N ASP A 358 43.88 -1.20 9.65
CA ASP A 358 44.39 -2.00 8.53
C ASP A 358 43.46 -1.88 7.30
N GLU A 359 44.01 -1.95 6.08
CA GLU A 359 43.27 -2.04 4.82
C GLU A 359 42.16 -3.13 4.86
N ALA A 360 42.40 -4.20 5.63
CA ALA A 360 41.40 -5.23 5.89
C ALA A 360 40.13 -4.72 6.59
N ILE A 361 40.17 -3.61 7.34
CA ILE A 361 38.99 -3.08 8.05
C ILE A 361 37.99 -2.44 7.08
N PHE A 362 38.44 -1.73 6.05
CA PHE A 362 37.57 -1.10 5.05
C PHE A 362 36.76 -2.16 4.29
N ARG A 363 37.41 -3.25 3.88
CA ARG A 363 36.73 -4.42 3.28
C ARG A 363 35.73 -5.10 4.23
N ARG A 364 35.89 -4.95 5.54
CA ARG A 364 34.97 -5.48 6.55
C ARG A 364 33.80 -4.55 6.85
N ILE A 365 33.98 -3.23 6.69
CA ILE A 365 32.89 -2.25 6.81
C ILE A 365 31.87 -2.47 5.70
N SER A 366 32.34 -2.59 4.45
CA SER A 366 31.48 -2.85 3.29
C SER A 366 32.21 -3.67 2.23
N ALA A 367 31.53 -4.69 1.71
CA ALA A 367 31.97 -5.45 0.53
C ALA A 367 31.48 -4.82 -0.79
N TYR A 368 30.71 -3.74 -0.72
CA TYR A 368 30.13 -3.09 -1.89
C TYR A 368 31.16 -2.21 -2.63
N GLU A 369 31.55 -2.63 -3.83
CA GLU A 369 32.51 -1.92 -4.67
C GLU A 369 31.86 -0.76 -5.46
N HIS A 370 31.51 0.33 -4.77
CA HIS A 370 30.80 1.48 -5.32
C HIS A 370 31.45 2.05 -6.60
N GLU A 371 32.78 2.17 -6.66
CA GLU A 371 33.50 2.67 -7.84
C GLU A 371 33.40 1.73 -9.06
N ASN A 372 33.44 0.41 -8.86
CA ASN A 372 33.33 -0.55 -9.96
C ASN A 372 31.91 -0.57 -10.53
N VAL A 373 30.90 -0.51 -9.67
CA VAL A 373 29.49 -0.33 -10.06
C VAL A 373 29.32 0.95 -10.86
N HIS A 374 29.84 2.07 -10.34
CA HIS A 374 29.75 3.36 -11.00
C HIS A 374 30.43 3.35 -12.38
N ARG A 375 31.64 2.80 -12.50
CA ARG A 375 32.36 2.68 -13.78
C ARG A 375 31.54 1.88 -14.80
N ARG A 376 30.98 0.73 -14.39
CA ARG A 376 30.10 -0.10 -15.23
C ARG A 376 28.87 0.66 -15.71
N LEU A 377 28.22 1.44 -14.84
CA LEU A 377 27.01 2.21 -15.19
C LEU A 377 27.35 3.46 -16.03
N ALA A 378 28.44 4.15 -15.73
CA ALA A 378 28.93 5.30 -16.49
C ALA A 378 29.32 4.91 -17.93
N HIS A 379 29.92 3.72 -18.14
CA HIS A 379 30.20 3.20 -19.48
C HIS A 379 28.95 2.93 -20.33
N LYS A 380 27.80 2.68 -19.69
CA LYS A 380 26.51 2.48 -20.39
C LYS A 380 25.85 3.81 -20.77
N ARG A 381 26.36 4.95 -20.30
CA ARG A 381 25.78 6.28 -20.56
C ARG A 381 26.03 6.71 -22.00
N VAL A 382 24.96 7.12 -22.68
CA VAL A 382 25.04 7.72 -24.01
C VAL A 382 25.30 9.22 -23.87
N LEU A 383 26.42 9.70 -24.42
CA LEU A 383 26.81 11.12 -24.41
C LEU A 383 25.68 12.05 -24.89
N GLY A 384 25.51 13.18 -24.21
CA GLY A 384 24.51 14.22 -24.53
C GLY A 384 23.08 13.97 -23.99
N ARG A 385 22.70 12.73 -23.63
CA ARG A 385 21.31 12.40 -23.22
C ARG A 385 20.91 12.81 -21.80
N VAL A 386 21.88 13.16 -20.98
CA VAL A 386 21.71 13.55 -19.56
C VAL A 386 22.04 15.03 -19.34
N GLN A 387 22.48 15.72 -20.39
CA GLN A 387 22.97 17.09 -20.32
C GLN A 387 21.89 18.06 -19.85
N TRP A 388 20.65 17.85 -20.29
CA TRP A 388 19.49 18.60 -19.83
C TRP A 388 19.33 18.61 -18.29
N PHE A 389 19.70 17.52 -17.61
CA PHE A 389 19.62 17.43 -16.16
C PHE A 389 20.76 18.21 -15.49
N LEU A 390 21.97 18.09 -16.03
CA LEU A 390 23.14 18.84 -15.56
C LEU A 390 22.97 20.35 -15.79
N ASP A 391 22.26 20.73 -16.85
CA ASP A 391 21.94 22.11 -17.17
C ASP A 391 20.69 22.63 -16.47
N HIS A 392 19.95 21.78 -15.77
CA HIS A 392 18.73 22.17 -15.08
C HIS A 392 19.03 23.22 -13.99
N PRO A 393 18.28 24.34 -13.92
CA PRO A 393 18.53 25.40 -12.94
C PRO A 393 18.58 24.88 -11.50
N ASP A 394 17.66 24.00 -11.11
CA ASP A 394 17.66 23.42 -9.76
C ASP A 394 18.90 22.53 -9.50
N PHE A 395 19.45 21.84 -10.49
CA PHE A 395 20.65 21.02 -10.28
C PHE A 395 21.89 21.90 -10.10
N LYS A 396 22.04 22.96 -10.89
CA LYS A 396 23.12 23.96 -10.73
C LYS A 396 22.98 24.72 -9.41
N ALA A 397 21.77 25.18 -9.09
CA ALA A 397 21.45 25.83 -7.82
C ALA A 397 21.77 24.94 -6.61
N TRP A 398 21.50 23.64 -6.74
CA TRP A 398 21.81 22.65 -5.71
C TRP A 398 23.30 22.37 -5.60
N LEU A 399 24.02 22.08 -6.70
CA LEU A 399 25.41 21.60 -6.70
C LEU A 399 26.47 22.71 -6.65
N GLU A 400 26.24 23.84 -7.32
CA GLU A 400 27.20 24.94 -7.43
C GLU A 400 26.85 26.06 -6.45
N GLU A 401 25.60 26.53 -6.46
CA GLU A 401 25.18 27.73 -5.72
C GLU A 401 24.78 27.46 -4.25
N LYS A 402 24.66 26.18 -3.85
CA LYS A 402 24.26 25.75 -2.49
C LYS A 402 22.93 26.38 -2.01
N LYS A 403 22.00 26.72 -2.92
CA LYS A 403 20.74 27.39 -2.56
C LYS A 403 19.82 26.55 -1.67
N PHE A 404 19.90 25.22 -1.80
CA PHE A 404 19.18 24.28 -0.97
C PHE A 404 19.96 22.96 -0.86
N SER A 405 19.71 22.20 0.21
CA SER A 405 20.46 20.99 0.52
C SER A 405 19.88 19.70 -0.06
N ARG A 406 18.64 19.72 -0.57
CA ARG A 406 17.87 18.52 -0.89
C ARG A 406 17.28 18.60 -2.29
N LEU A 407 17.65 17.64 -3.13
CA LEU A 407 17.15 17.51 -4.49
C LEU A 407 16.61 16.10 -4.71
N TRP A 408 15.48 15.98 -5.39
CA TRP A 408 14.87 14.72 -5.75
C TRP A 408 14.64 14.64 -7.25
N CYS A 409 15.24 13.64 -7.88
CA CYS A 409 14.95 13.29 -9.26
C CYS A 409 13.91 12.16 -9.29
N SER A 410 12.68 12.51 -9.68
CA SER A 410 11.55 11.57 -9.73
C SER A 410 11.29 11.10 -11.15
N GLY A 411 10.96 9.84 -11.37
CA GLY A 411 10.63 9.36 -12.72
C GLY A 411 10.02 7.98 -12.78
N LYS A 412 9.29 7.67 -13.85
CA LYS A 412 8.74 6.33 -14.11
C LYS A 412 9.86 5.27 -14.24
N ILE A 413 9.50 4.00 -14.16
CA ILE A 413 10.44 2.90 -14.41
C ILE A 413 11.05 3.09 -15.81
N ASN A 414 12.36 2.82 -15.95
CA ASN A 414 13.12 2.98 -17.19
C ASN A 414 13.21 4.43 -17.75
N SER A 415 12.92 5.46 -16.97
CA SER A 415 13.07 6.87 -17.41
C SER A 415 14.52 7.38 -17.48
N GLY A 416 15.52 6.50 -17.27
CA GLY A 416 16.94 6.85 -17.34
C GLY A 416 17.54 7.40 -16.04
N LYS A 417 16.83 7.35 -14.91
CA LYS A 417 17.30 7.85 -13.59
C LYS A 417 18.71 7.40 -13.22
N THR A 418 19.02 6.11 -13.33
CA THR A 418 20.36 5.57 -13.03
C THR A 418 21.47 6.17 -13.92
N MET A 419 21.17 6.49 -15.18
CA MET A 419 22.12 7.16 -16.09
C MET A 419 22.28 8.65 -15.76
N ILE A 420 21.22 9.27 -15.27
CA ILE A 420 21.27 10.65 -14.75
C ILE A 420 22.06 10.66 -13.44
N ALA A 421 21.84 9.69 -12.54
CA ALA A 421 22.58 9.53 -11.30
C ALA A 421 24.08 9.35 -11.55
N SER A 422 24.49 8.53 -12.53
CA SER A 422 25.91 8.41 -12.89
C SER A 422 26.52 9.72 -13.40
N ALA A 423 25.77 10.53 -14.15
CA ALA A 423 26.23 11.86 -14.58
C ALA A 423 26.29 12.87 -13.45
N ALA A 424 25.31 12.87 -12.55
CA ALA A 424 25.32 13.71 -11.35
C ALA A 424 26.51 13.37 -10.44
N ILE A 425 26.86 12.08 -10.31
CA ILE A 425 28.04 11.63 -9.55
C ILE A 425 29.34 12.11 -10.21
N ASP A 426 29.51 11.99 -11.52
CA ASP A 426 30.70 12.50 -12.22
C ASP A 426 30.87 14.02 -12.04
N ALA A 427 29.77 14.77 -12.16
CA ALA A 427 29.77 16.22 -11.96
C ALA A 427 30.16 16.58 -10.51
N ALA A 428 29.56 15.91 -9.53
CA ALA A 428 29.87 16.11 -8.12
C ALA A 428 31.31 15.71 -7.77
N LYS A 429 31.83 14.61 -8.32
CA LYS A 429 33.23 14.19 -8.17
C LYS A 429 34.21 15.19 -8.77
N SER A 430 33.88 15.79 -9.91
CA SER A 430 34.71 16.82 -10.55
C SER A 430 34.80 18.05 -9.65
N ARG A 431 33.67 18.49 -9.07
CA ARG A 431 33.64 19.53 -8.03
C ARG A 431 34.47 19.15 -6.79
N SER A 432 34.37 17.91 -6.31
CA SER A 432 35.15 17.40 -5.17
C SER A 432 36.67 17.33 -5.42
N LYS A 433 37.15 17.35 -6.66
CA LYS A 433 38.59 17.51 -6.94
C LYS A 433 39.06 18.94 -6.72
N GLU A 434 38.18 19.91 -6.93
CA GLU A 434 38.43 21.34 -6.73
C GLU A 434 38.15 21.79 -5.29
N HIS A 435 37.28 21.08 -4.56
CA HIS A 435 36.84 21.41 -3.21
C HIS A 435 37.26 20.35 -2.17
N SER A 436 37.49 20.75 -0.91
CA SER A 436 37.90 19.84 0.16
C SER A 436 36.74 19.02 0.79
N ALA A 437 35.83 18.45 -0.02
CA ALA A 437 34.74 17.61 0.49
C ALA A 437 34.42 16.42 -0.43
N PRO A 438 34.08 15.23 0.11
CA PRO A 438 33.83 14.03 -0.68
C PRO A 438 32.47 14.06 -1.39
N THR A 439 32.38 13.24 -2.46
CA THR A 439 31.11 12.80 -3.04
C THR A 439 30.92 11.34 -2.67
N VAL A 440 29.85 11.03 -1.95
CA VAL A 440 29.50 9.70 -1.45
C VAL A 440 28.24 9.24 -2.15
N PHE A 441 28.22 7.99 -2.63
CA PHE A 441 27.08 7.51 -3.42
C PHE A 441 26.80 6.02 -3.28
N PHE A 442 25.57 5.64 -3.60
CA PHE A 442 25.10 4.25 -3.58
C PHE A 442 24.09 3.98 -4.70
N TYR A 443 24.19 2.80 -5.33
CA TYR A 443 23.20 2.32 -6.30
C TYR A 443 22.45 1.13 -5.70
N CYS A 444 21.15 1.26 -5.52
CA CYS A 444 20.28 0.18 -5.06
C CYS A 444 20.01 -0.80 -6.21
N GLU A 445 21.02 -1.58 -6.60
CA GLU A 445 20.89 -2.61 -7.64
C GLU A 445 20.21 -3.88 -7.10
N SER A 446 19.41 -4.53 -7.95
CA SER A 446 18.57 -5.69 -7.58
C SER A 446 19.31 -7.03 -7.68
N ASP A 447 20.63 -6.99 -7.82
CA ASP A 447 21.45 -8.17 -8.12
C ASP A 447 21.57 -9.10 -6.90
N ARG A 448 21.31 -8.58 -5.70
CA ARG A 448 21.18 -9.30 -4.41
C ARG A 448 20.09 -8.68 -3.53
N PRO A 449 18.81 -8.90 -3.86
CA PRO A 449 17.70 -8.23 -3.18
C PRO A 449 17.57 -8.63 -1.70
N ASP A 450 18.05 -9.82 -1.33
CA ASP A 450 18.03 -10.31 0.05
C ASP A 450 19.06 -9.62 0.96
N GLU A 451 20.11 -9.01 0.38
CA GLU A 451 21.15 -8.27 1.09
C GLU A 451 20.91 -6.75 1.12
N LEU A 452 20.01 -6.24 0.26
CA LEU A 452 19.74 -4.81 0.11
C LEU A 452 18.86 -4.30 1.27
N ASN A 453 19.52 -3.80 2.31
CA ASN A 453 18.89 -3.21 3.49
C ASN A 453 19.53 -1.88 3.92
N GLY A 454 18.89 -1.17 4.85
CA GLY A 454 19.37 0.12 5.35
C GLY A 454 20.78 0.07 5.96
N SER A 455 21.10 -1.00 6.71
CA SER A 455 22.42 -1.20 7.31
C SER A 455 23.50 -1.37 6.24
N TYR A 456 23.21 -2.12 5.17
CA TYR A 456 24.14 -2.32 4.05
C TYR A 456 24.47 -1.01 3.33
N ILE A 457 23.46 -0.15 3.13
CA ILE A 457 23.67 1.19 2.55
C ILE A 457 24.54 2.03 3.49
N LEU A 458 24.23 2.10 4.80
CA LEU A 458 25.01 2.88 5.77
C LEU A 458 26.45 2.43 5.87
N SER A 459 26.69 1.12 5.94
CA SER A 459 28.03 0.53 5.88
C SER A 459 28.83 1.04 4.69
N SER A 460 28.25 1.05 3.49
CA SER A 460 28.91 1.57 2.29
C SER A 460 29.22 3.07 2.36
N LEU A 461 28.31 3.87 2.93
CA LEU A 461 28.53 5.32 3.09
C LEU A 461 29.63 5.60 4.15
N ILE A 462 29.65 4.84 5.25
CA ILE A 462 30.68 4.93 6.30
C ILE A 462 32.05 4.57 5.71
N GLU A 463 32.15 3.49 4.95
CA GLU A 463 33.39 3.07 4.28
C GLU A 463 33.96 4.18 3.41
N GLN A 464 33.13 4.80 2.56
CA GLN A 464 33.52 5.91 1.68
C GLN A 464 34.00 7.15 2.45
N LEU A 465 33.28 7.56 3.50
CA LEU A 465 33.67 8.70 4.35
C LEU A 465 34.99 8.44 5.07
N CYS A 466 35.17 7.22 5.57
CA CYS A 466 36.40 6.83 6.22
C CYS A 466 37.57 6.75 5.23
N GLY A 467 37.33 6.26 4.03
CA GLY A 467 38.32 6.21 2.94
C GLY A 467 38.76 7.61 2.52
N TYR A 468 37.85 8.58 2.48
CA TYR A 468 38.17 9.98 2.23
C TYR A 468 39.09 10.58 3.31
N LEU A 469 38.76 10.40 4.60
CA LEU A 469 39.59 10.90 5.71
C LEU A 469 41.00 10.34 5.62
N ARG A 470 41.13 9.04 5.35
CA ARG A 470 42.43 8.38 5.14
C ARG A 470 43.18 8.95 3.94
N ALA A 471 42.53 9.11 2.79
CA ALA A 471 43.16 9.65 1.58
C ALA A 471 43.63 11.11 1.74
N LYS A 472 43.06 11.85 2.69
CA LYS A 472 43.44 13.23 3.02
C LYS A 472 44.32 13.35 4.27
N ASP A 473 44.78 12.22 4.81
CA ASP A 473 45.58 12.15 6.04
C ASP A 473 44.90 12.85 7.24
N ARG A 474 43.57 12.85 7.28
CA ARG A 474 42.78 13.45 8.37
C ARG A 474 42.39 12.39 9.40
N GLY A 475 42.53 12.73 10.68
CA GLY A 475 42.12 11.86 11.78
C GLY A 475 40.60 11.68 11.90
N TYR A 476 40.22 10.56 12.50
CA TYR A 476 38.84 10.27 12.90
C TYR A 476 38.54 10.86 14.28
N PRO A 477 37.28 11.17 14.60
CA PRO A 477 36.87 11.32 16.00
C PRO A 477 37.21 10.02 16.78
N ASN A 478 37.70 10.14 18.01
CA ASN A 478 38.08 8.97 18.83
C ASN A 478 36.92 7.97 18.97
N ASP A 479 35.71 8.47 19.19
CA ASP A 479 34.50 7.65 19.30
C ASP A 479 34.22 6.83 18.02
N VAL A 480 34.54 7.40 16.85
CA VAL A 480 34.40 6.71 15.56
C VAL A 480 35.49 5.65 15.41
N ALA A 481 36.74 5.95 15.76
CA ALA A 481 37.83 4.99 15.71
C ALA A 481 37.55 3.78 16.63
N ASP A 482 37.06 4.02 17.84
CA ASP A 482 36.69 2.99 18.81
C ASP A 482 35.52 2.14 18.29
N ALA A 483 34.49 2.77 17.74
CA ALA A 483 33.35 2.07 17.15
C ALA A 483 33.76 1.21 15.95
N LEU A 484 34.60 1.73 15.04
CA LEU A 484 35.10 0.99 13.89
C LEU A 484 35.93 -0.23 14.33
N ASN A 485 36.77 -0.07 15.36
CA ASN A 485 37.54 -1.18 15.92
C ASN A 485 36.65 -2.22 16.62
N ARG A 486 35.61 -1.79 17.34
CA ARG A 486 34.64 -2.68 17.98
C ARG A 486 33.83 -3.50 16.97
N PHE A 487 33.33 -2.85 15.92
CA PHE A 487 32.39 -3.47 14.98
C PHE A 487 33.07 -4.16 13.81
N PHE A 488 34.26 -3.70 13.40
CA PHE A 488 34.94 -4.19 12.20
C PHE A 488 36.38 -4.65 12.46
N GLY A 489 36.90 -4.48 13.68
CA GLY A 489 38.23 -4.95 14.08
C GLY A 489 38.38 -6.48 14.15
N LYS A 490 39.51 -6.96 14.69
CA LYS A 490 39.84 -8.40 14.68
C LYS A 490 38.90 -9.25 15.55
N LYS A 491 38.41 -8.71 16.65
CA LYS A 491 37.41 -9.33 17.55
C LYS A 491 36.10 -8.55 17.46
N ARG A 492 35.34 -8.80 16.39
CA ARG A 492 34.19 -7.96 16.03
C ARG A 492 32.88 -8.39 16.68
N VAL A 493 32.08 -7.40 17.05
CA VAL A 493 30.64 -7.52 17.32
C VAL A 493 29.89 -7.08 16.07
N ILE A 494 28.85 -7.82 15.66
CA ILE A 494 28.05 -7.46 14.49
C ILE A 494 27.20 -6.22 14.85
N PRO A 495 27.38 -5.08 14.16
CA PRO A 495 26.58 -3.87 14.43
C PRO A 495 25.17 -4.02 13.88
N ASP A 496 24.18 -3.51 14.60
CA ASP A 496 22.83 -3.34 14.08
C ASP A 496 22.66 -1.98 13.33
N PHE A 497 21.44 -1.65 12.92
CA PHE A 497 21.18 -0.40 12.20
C PHE A 497 21.47 0.84 13.05
N ASP A 498 21.14 0.81 14.35
CA ASP A 498 21.32 1.96 15.24
C ASP A 498 22.80 2.18 15.56
N ASP A 499 23.58 1.11 15.72
CA ASP A 499 25.05 1.18 15.85
C ASP A 499 25.68 1.89 14.63
N LEU A 500 25.29 1.49 13.41
CA LEU A 500 25.79 2.11 12.16
C LEU A 500 25.30 3.55 12.00
N LYS A 501 24.05 3.81 12.38
CA LYS A 501 23.44 5.15 12.37
C LYS A 501 24.26 6.12 13.22
N ASP A 502 24.66 5.72 14.42
CA ASP A 502 25.44 6.57 15.33
C ASP A 502 26.84 6.89 14.77
N VAL A 503 27.53 5.88 14.20
CA VAL A 503 28.82 6.08 13.51
C VAL A 503 28.67 7.02 12.31
N PHE A 504 27.62 6.82 11.51
CA PHE A 504 27.36 7.66 10.34
C PHE A 504 27.05 9.12 10.72
N ILE A 505 26.27 9.35 11.78
CA ILE A 505 25.97 10.71 12.27
C ILE A 505 27.24 11.45 12.67
N GLN A 506 28.17 10.79 13.39
CA GLN A 506 29.44 11.39 13.79
C GLN A 506 30.28 11.78 12.56
N LEU A 507 30.40 10.88 11.59
CA LEU A 507 31.12 11.16 10.34
C LEU A 507 30.46 12.27 9.51
N PHE A 508 29.13 12.31 9.47
CA PHE A 508 28.35 13.32 8.75
C PHE A 508 28.64 14.74 9.25
N TYR A 509 28.74 14.93 10.56
CA TYR A 509 29.07 16.24 11.14
C TYR A 509 30.57 16.55 11.10
N HIS A 510 31.44 15.53 11.11
CA HIS A 510 32.89 15.70 11.02
C HIS A 510 33.36 16.08 9.61
N ILE A 511 32.62 15.67 8.56
CA ILE A 511 32.96 15.93 7.16
C ILE A 511 31.88 16.80 6.50
N PRO A 512 31.89 18.13 6.75
CA PRO A 512 30.92 19.04 6.15
C PRO A 512 31.12 19.20 4.64
N ASP A 513 30.14 19.82 3.97
CA ASP A 513 30.02 20.04 2.52
C ASP A 513 30.05 18.75 1.67
N THR A 514 29.77 17.60 2.29
CA THR A 514 29.71 16.32 1.60
C THR A 514 28.48 16.22 0.69
N VAL A 515 28.66 15.70 -0.52
CA VAL A 515 27.58 15.44 -1.47
C VAL A 515 27.19 13.97 -1.42
N TYR A 516 25.93 13.68 -1.08
CA TYR A 516 25.35 12.34 -0.99
C TYR A 516 24.42 12.08 -2.17
N ILE A 517 24.64 11.00 -2.93
CA ILE A 517 23.80 10.64 -4.09
C ILE A 517 23.33 9.19 -3.98
N ILE A 518 22.02 8.97 -3.93
CA ILE A 518 21.45 7.62 -3.80
C ILE A 518 20.48 7.33 -4.93
N ASP A 519 20.77 6.27 -5.70
CA ASP A 519 19.93 5.80 -6.81
C ASP A 519 19.11 4.58 -6.43
N GLY A 520 17.83 4.57 -6.82
CA GLY A 520 16.95 3.41 -6.69
C GLY A 520 16.44 3.14 -5.27
N LEU A 521 16.34 4.17 -4.42
CA LEU A 521 15.91 4.03 -3.02
C LEU A 521 14.52 3.36 -2.87
N ASP A 522 13.71 3.38 -3.93
CA ASP A 522 12.42 2.70 -4.05
C ASP A 522 12.50 1.18 -4.25
N ALA A 523 13.70 0.60 -4.29
CA ALA A 523 13.93 -0.85 -4.37
C ALA A 523 14.00 -1.52 -2.97
N LEU A 524 14.11 -0.75 -1.90
CA LEU A 524 14.13 -1.25 -0.51
C LEU A 524 12.75 -1.74 -0.07
N ASN A 525 12.72 -2.71 0.87
CA ASN A 525 11.50 -3.11 1.58
C ASN A 525 10.94 -1.93 2.41
N PRO A 526 9.62 -1.66 2.37
CA PRO A 526 8.96 -0.60 3.15
C PRO A 526 9.36 -0.47 4.63
N ASP A 527 9.61 -1.57 5.34
CA ASP A 527 10.00 -1.49 6.76
C ASP A 527 11.43 -0.92 6.93
N GLN A 528 12.36 -1.33 6.07
CA GLN A 528 13.77 -0.93 6.15
C GLN A 528 14.06 0.41 5.49
N SER A 529 13.30 0.78 4.45
CA SER A 529 13.41 2.12 3.87
C SER A 529 13.07 3.19 4.89
N LYS A 530 12.19 2.91 5.86
CA LYS A 530 11.66 3.90 6.81
C LYS A 530 12.76 4.47 7.70
N ASP A 531 13.57 3.60 8.29
CA ASP A 531 14.62 4.04 9.23
C ASP A 531 15.73 4.82 8.52
N LEU A 532 16.12 4.39 7.32
CA LEU A 532 17.08 5.10 6.48
C LEU A 532 16.55 6.46 6.00
N PHE A 533 15.27 6.50 5.62
CA PHE A 533 14.57 7.74 5.30
C PHE A 533 14.55 8.67 6.52
N GLU A 534 14.17 8.19 7.71
CA GLU A 534 14.13 9.00 8.95
C GLU A 534 15.50 9.56 9.31
N LEU A 535 16.57 8.79 9.11
CA LEU A 535 17.93 9.26 9.25
C LEU A 535 18.26 10.39 8.27
N PHE A 536 17.98 10.25 6.97
CA PHE A 536 18.22 11.34 6.01
C PHE A 536 17.35 12.56 6.30
N ARG A 537 16.10 12.37 6.73
CA ARG A 537 15.25 13.48 7.17
C ARG A 537 15.85 14.19 8.39
N PHE A 538 16.36 13.45 9.37
CA PHE A 538 17.03 13.99 10.54
C PHE A 538 18.25 14.83 10.15
N LEU A 539 19.11 14.30 9.28
CA LEU A 539 20.36 14.94 8.86
C LEU A 539 20.16 16.16 7.96
N PHE A 540 19.21 16.12 7.01
CA PHE A 540 19.05 17.15 5.99
C PHE A 540 17.85 18.09 6.21
N CYS A 541 16.90 17.77 7.11
CA CYS A 541 15.72 18.59 7.39
C CYS A 541 15.64 19.14 8.83
N GLY A 542 16.58 18.81 9.72
CA GLY A 542 16.64 19.32 11.09
C GLY A 542 16.94 20.82 11.17
N SER A 543 16.38 21.52 12.16
CA SER A 543 16.54 22.97 12.37
C SER A 543 17.85 23.38 13.05
N GLY A 544 18.91 22.58 12.91
CA GLY A 544 20.27 22.87 13.38
C GLY A 544 21.23 22.80 12.20
N SER A 545 21.54 23.94 11.58
CA SER A 545 22.52 24.05 10.50
C SER A 545 23.93 23.76 11.03
N ALA A 546 24.64 22.77 10.48
CA ALA A 546 26.07 22.61 10.76
C ALA A 546 26.92 21.96 9.65
N SER A 547 26.36 21.14 8.74
CA SER A 547 27.22 20.33 7.85
C SER A 547 27.35 20.79 6.40
N ASP A 548 26.66 21.85 5.92
CA ASP A 548 26.61 22.28 4.50
C ASP A 548 26.37 21.15 3.47
N SER A 549 26.01 19.96 3.95
CA SER A 549 26.00 18.74 3.17
C SER A 549 24.72 18.65 2.38
N ARG A 550 24.78 17.99 1.23
CA ARG A 550 23.70 17.99 0.24
C ARG A 550 23.36 16.58 -0.17
N ILE A 551 22.08 16.32 -0.40
CA ILE A 551 21.57 15.01 -0.82
C ILE A 551 20.78 15.12 -2.12
N LEU A 552 21.05 14.19 -3.03
CA LEU A 552 20.29 13.95 -4.25
C LEU A 552 19.77 12.51 -4.26
N ILE A 553 18.45 12.35 -4.30
CA ILE A 553 17.78 11.05 -4.31
C ILE A 553 17.18 10.82 -5.70
N PHE A 554 17.34 9.60 -6.23
CA PHE A 554 16.62 9.14 -7.42
C PHE A 554 15.63 8.04 -7.04
N SER A 555 14.35 8.21 -7.41
CA SER A 555 13.32 7.20 -7.14
C SER A 555 12.10 7.30 -8.07
N ARG A 556 11.15 6.36 -7.93
CA ARG A 556 9.82 6.43 -8.57
C ARG A 556 9.00 7.61 -8.05
N GLU A 557 8.11 8.16 -8.90
CA GLU A 557 7.19 9.24 -8.52
C GLU A 557 6.19 8.81 -7.43
N GLN A 558 5.83 7.52 -7.41
CA GLN A 558 4.99 6.90 -6.39
C GLN A 558 5.79 5.78 -5.74
N LEU A 559 5.92 5.86 -4.41
CA LEU A 559 6.57 4.83 -3.60
C LEU A 559 5.48 3.97 -2.97
N PRO A 560 5.46 2.64 -3.20
CA PRO A 560 4.56 1.74 -2.47
C PRO A 560 4.81 1.88 -0.96
N GLY A 561 3.76 2.17 -0.18
CA GLY A 561 3.85 2.30 1.29
C GLY A 561 4.28 3.68 1.82
N TYR A 562 4.53 4.68 0.97
CA TYR A 562 4.83 6.05 1.41
C TYR A 562 4.01 7.08 0.66
N THR A 563 3.66 8.19 1.30
CA THR A 563 2.92 9.31 0.69
C THR A 563 3.75 10.14 -0.32
N GLY A 564 4.90 9.64 -0.79
CA GLY A 564 5.81 10.35 -1.70
C GLY A 564 6.90 11.14 -0.96
N ILE A 565 8.09 11.21 -1.57
CA ILE A 565 9.29 11.85 -1.01
C ILE A 565 9.09 13.31 -0.56
N PRO A 566 8.28 14.17 -1.23
CA PRO A 566 8.09 15.56 -0.81
C PRO A 566 7.38 15.74 0.53
N LEU A 567 6.52 14.78 0.90
CA LEU A 567 5.86 14.75 2.21
C LEU A 567 6.82 14.30 3.32
N PHE A 568 7.89 13.61 2.94
CA PHE A 568 8.87 13.03 3.84
C PHE A 568 10.09 13.95 4.07
N MET A 569 10.59 14.61 3.02
CA MET A 569 11.65 15.63 3.09
C MET A 569 11.09 17.02 2.75
N ALA A 570 10.56 17.71 3.75
CA ALA A 570 9.96 19.03 3.56
C ALA A 570 10.94 20.03 2.90
N GLY A 571 10.50 20.70 1.84
CA GLY A 571 11.33 21.64 1.08
C GLY A 571 12.37 20.97 0.16
N ILE A 572 12.19 19.70 -0.20
CA ILE A 572 12.96 19.05 -1.26
C ILE A 572 12.53 19.58 -2.63
N HIS A 573 13.49 20.02 -3.43
CA HIS A 573 13.24 20.43 -4.80
C HIS A 573 13.09 19.20 -5.69
N ARG A 574 12.18 19.25 -6.66
CA ARG A 574 11.86 18.11 -7.52
C ARG A 574 12.20 18.41 -8.98
N ILE A 575 13.07 17.59 -9.56
CA ILE A 575 13.28 17.51 -11.01
C ILE A 575 12.62 16.23 -11.48
N SER A 576 11.49 16.33 -12.19
CA SER A 576 10.86 15.14 -12.76
C SER A 576 11.40 14.85 -14.16
N THR A 577 11.84 13.61 -14.37
CA THR A 577 12.16 13.10 -15.73
C THR A 577 10.91 13.02 -16.60
N THR A 578 9.72 13.10 -16.02
CA THR A 578 8.42 13.04 -16.71
C THR A 578 7.92 14.42 -17.12
N SER A 579 8.16 15.47 -16.32
CA SER A 579 7.72 16.85 -16.61
C SER A 579 8.69 17.64 -17.48
N ASN A 580 9.98 17.31 -17.45
CA ASN A 580 11.03 18.04 -18.19
C ASN A 580 11.32 17.45 -19.58
N VAL A 581 10.38 16.67 -20.12
CA VAL A 581 10.46 16.18 -21.52
C VAL A 581 9.99 17.29 -22.47
N THR A 582 10.75 18.39 -22.57
CA THR A 582 10.86 19.31 -23.75
C THR A 582 11.70 20.54 -23.36
N PRO A 583 12.99 20.58 -23.74
CA PRO A 583 13.37 21.12 -25.06
C PRO A 583 14.08 20.13 -26.00
N ASP A 584 14.39 18.91 -25.55
CA ASP A 584 15.13 17.92 -26.38
C ASP A 584 14.25 17.14 -27.37
N LEU A 585 12.91 17.28 -27.33
CA LEU A 585 12.02 16.65 -28.33
C LEU A 585 12.08 17.30 -29.71
N GLN A 586 12.57 18.54 -29.85
CA GLN A 586 12.78 19.15 -31.18
C GLN A 586 14.01 18.58 -31.89
N THR A 587 15.04 18.15 -31.15
CA THR A 587 16.25 17.50 -31.68
C THR A 587 16.13 15.96 -31.73
N LEU A 588 15.28 15.35 -30.89
CA LEU A 588 14.96 13.90 -30.92
C LEU A 588 13.93 13.49 -31.97
N ARG A 589 13.48 14.44 -32.81
CA ARG A 589 12.87 14.16 -34.11
C ARG A 589 13.78 13.29 -35.01
N ASN A 590 15.07 13.21 -34.67
CA ASN A 590 16.05 12.36 -35.32
C ASN A 590 16.70 11.36 -34.34
N ARG A 591 16.35 10.08 -34.52
CA ARG A 591 17.03 8.83 -34.07
C ARG A 591 16.56 8.16 -32.76
N LYS A 592 15.76 7.11 -33.03
CA LYS A 592 15.59 5.83 -32.32
C LYS A 592 14.98 5.90 -30.92
N ALA A 593 13.65 5.79 -30.90
CA ALA A 593 12.91 5.10 -29.86
C ALA A 593 13.60 3.77 -29.49
N TYR A 594 13.89 3.55 -28.21
CA TYR A 594 14.01 2.19 -27.69
C TYR A 594 12.60 1.58 -27.89
N SER A 595 12.34 0.67 -28.84
CA SER A 595 12.95 -0.66 -28.99
C SER A 595 13.13 -1.27 -27.61
N ILE A 596 12.11 -2.03 -27.20
CA ILE A 596 12.33 -3.21 -26.37
C ILE A 596 13.37 -4.03 -27.14
N ARG A 597 14.62 -4.05 -26.67
CA ARG A 597 15.52 -5.13 -27.06
C ARG A 597 15.13 -6.29 -26.17
N GLY A 598 14.36 -7.23 -26.71
CA GLY A 598 14.59 -8.61 -26.32
C GLY A 598 16.06 -8.90 -26.62
N GLU A 599 16.77 -9.54 -25.69
CA GLU A 599 17.98 -10.23 -26.08
C GLU A 599 17.56 -11.32 -27.08
N SER A 600 17.69 -11.02 -28.37
CA SER A 600 17.72 -12.04 -29.41
C SER A 600 19.05 -12.77 -29.27
N CYS A 601 19.13 -13.70 -28.32
CA CYS A 601 19.93 -14.88 -28.57
C CYS A 601 19.11 -15.75 -29.50
N GLY A 602 19.31 -15.58 -30.81
CA GLY A 602 18.61 -16.35 -31.85
C GLY A 602 17.85 -15.48 -32.85
N VAL A 603 18.46 -15.34 -34.03
CA VAL A 603 17.92 -15.30 -35.39
C VAL A 603 16.44 -14.83 -35.58
N TYR A 604 16.24 -13.88 -36.52
CA TYR A 604 14.96 -13.37 -37.10
C TYR A 604 14.31 -12.14 -36.43
N GLY A 605 14.79 -10.92 -36.72
CA GLY A 605 14.12 -9.67 -36.36
C GLY A 605 13.53 -8.94 -37.57
N LEU A 606 12.21 -9.00 -37.78
CA LEU A 606 11.50 -8.17 -38.76
C LEU A 606 11.22 -6.78 -38.16
N SER A 607 11.52 -5.70 -38.88
CA SER A 607 11.25 -4.33 -38.44
C SER A 607 9.77 -3.97 -38.57
N LEU A 608 9.15 -3.43 -37.51
CA LEU A 608 7.79 -2.90 -37.56
C LEU A 608 7.70 -1.72 -38.55
N ASP A 609 6.67 -1.73 -39.41
CA ASP A 609 6.44 -0.71 -40.44
C ASP A 609 6.44 0.72 -39.84
N TRP A 610 7.13 1.65 -40.50
CA TRP A 610 7.31 3.03 -40.07
C TRP A 610 5.98 3.82 -39.93
N ARG A 611 4.91 3.33 -40.54
CA ARG A 611 3.56 3.89 -40.44
C ARG A 611 2.91 3.67 -39.07
N TYR A 612 3.45 2.77 -38.23
CA TYR A 612 3.01 2.61 -36.84
C TYR A 612 3.59 3.73 -35.98
N GLN A 613 2.74 4.68 -35.57
CA GLN A 613 3.15 5.89 -34.86
C GLN A 613 2.24 6.15 -33.66
N VAL A 614 2.82 6.73 -32.60
CA VAL A 614 2.02 7.31 -31.51
C VAL A 614 1.38 8.58 -32.02
N GLN A 615 0.07 8.73 -31.83
CA GLN A 615 -0.70 9.82 -32.42
C GLN A 615 -0.47 11.11 -31.64
N ILE A 616 -0.12 12.18 -32.35
CA ILE A 616 0.19 13.50 -31.75
C ILE A 616 -1.08 14.13 -31.14
N SER A 617 -2.22 13.95 -31.81
CA SER A 617 -3.53 14.40 -31.36
C SER A 617 -4.46 13.19 -31.18
N PRO A 618 -4.41 12.49 -30.02
CA PRO A 618 -5.19 11.28 -29.82
C PRO A 618 -6.70 11.48 -29.98
N GLY A 619 -7.24 12.63 -29.54
CA GLY A 619 -8.66 12.97 -29.67
C GLY A 619 -9.14 13.10 -31.11
N GLU A 620 -8.25 13.37 -32.07
CA GLU A 620 -8.57 13.43 -33.51
C GLU A 620 -8.41 12.06 -34.20
N PHE A 621 -7.52 11.22 -33.66
CA PHE A 621 -7.30 9.88 -34.18
C PHE A 621 -8.35 8.88 -33.68
N PHE A 622 -8.49 8.74 -32.36
CA PHE A 622 -9.33 7.75 -31.70
C PHE A 622 -10.80 8.18 -31.66
N VAL A 623 -11.35 8.49 -32.82
CA VAL A 623 -12.77 8.85 -33.00
C VAL A 623 -13.59 7.62 -33.38
N VAL A 624 -14.87 7.60 -33.00
CA VAL A 624 -15.80 6.49 -33.28
C VAL A 624 -15.81 6.14 -34.76
N GLY A 625 -15.59 4.86 -35.08
CA GLY A 625 -15.50 4.32 -36.44
C GLY A 625 -14.10 4.30 -37.03
N ARG A 626 -13.07 4.83 -36.35
CA ARG A 626 -11.67 4.73 -36.80
C ARG A 626 -11.25 3.26 -36.84
N VAL A 627 -10.77 2.80 -37.99
CA VAL A 627 -10.15 1.48 -38.18
C VAL A 627 -8.64 1.63 -38.15
N PHE A 628 -7.97 0.90 -37.27
CA PHE A 628 -6.52 0.99 -37.11
C PHE A 628 -5.89 -0.38 -36.79
N ALA A 629 -4.59 -0.50 -37.01
CA ALA A 629 -3.80 -1.66 -36.61
C ALA A 629 -2.88 -1.29 -35.44
N ILE A 630 -2.63 -2.24 -34.55
CA ILE A 630 -1.82 -2.09 -33.35
C ILE A 630 -0.97 -3.34 -33.13
N LEU A 631 0.26 -3.16 -32.62
CA LEU A 631 1.06 -4.27 -32.10
C LEU A 631 0.47 -4.74 -30.77
N TRP A 632 0.15 -6.02 -30.66
CA TRP A 632 -0.57 -6.61 -29.54
C TRP A 632 0.20 -7.79 -28.94
N HIS A 633 0.15 -7.93 -27.62
CA HIS A 633 0.88 -8.96 -26.87
C HIS A 633 -0.10 -9.81 -26.03
N GLU A 634 -0.01 -11.14 -26.12
CA GLU A 634 -0.89 -12.09 -25.41
C GLU A 634 -0.04 -13.20 -24.75
N GLY A 635 -0.40 -13.65 -23.54
CA GLY A 635 0.30 -14.73 -22.83
C GLY A 635 -0.13 -16.13 -23.32
N ARG A 636 0.75 -17.13 -23.18
CA ARG A 636 0.51 -18.55 -23.54
C ARG A 636 -0.35 -19.26 -22.48
N GLY A 637 -1.58 -18.79 -22.35
CA GLY A 637 -2.65 -19.42 -21.58
C GLY A 637 -3.90 -19.51 -22.44
N GLN A 638 -4.03 -20.62 -23.17
CA GLN A 638 -5.18 -21.03 -24.00
C GLN A 638 -5.54 -20.13 -25.21
N GLN A 639 -5.39 -20.70 -26.42
CA GLN A 639 -5.97 -20.29 -27.72
C GLN A 639 -6.32 -18.79 -27.88
N GLY A 640 -5.31 -17.91 -27.83
CA GLY A 640 -5.47 -16.51 -28.24
C GLY A 640 -5.71 -16.39 -29.75
N THR A 641 -6.61 -15.50 -30.17
CA THR A 641 -7.06 -15.37 -31.58
C THR A 641 -5.94 -14.98 -32.54
N VAL A 642 -4.94 -14.24 -32.04
CA VAL A 642 -3.77 -13.86 -32.87
C VAL A 642 -2.82 -15.05 -33.06
N ILE A 643 -2.73 -15.94 -32.06
CA ILE A 643 -1.92 -17.16 -32.12
C ILE A 643 -2.53 -18.14 -33.12
N SER A 644 -3.86 -18.31 -33.13
CA SER A 644 -4.56 -19.17 -34.09
C SER A 644 -4.45 -18.66 -35.53
N ASP A 645 -4.67 -17.36 -35.76
CA ASP A 645 -4.58 -16.74 -37.09
C ASP A 645 -3.17 -16.92 -37.70
N PHE A 646 -2.13 -16.88 -36.85
CA PHE A 646 -0.74 -17.01 -37.26
C PHE A 646 -0.33 -18.46 -37.57
N ILE A 647 -0.72 -19.42 -36.73
CA ILE A 647 -0.42 -20.86 -36.91
C ILE A 647 -0.99 -21.40 -38.23
N SER A 648 -2.16 -20.91 -38.65
CA SER A 648 -2.82 -21.35 -39.88
C SER A 648 -2.22 -20.83 -41.19
N GLN A 649 -1.36 -19.80 -41.14
CA GLN A 649 -0.67 -19.28 -42.34
C GLN A 649 0.56 -20.11 -42.74
N GLY A 650 0.81 -21.24 -42.07
CA GLY A 650 1.88 -22.17 -42.42
C GLY A 650 3.28 -21.75 -41.95
N GLU A 651 3.38 -20.70 -41.14
CA GLU A 651 4.65 -20.24 -40.58
C GLU A 651 5.02 -21.01 -39.30
N SER A 652 6.28 -21.43 -39.19
CA SER A 652 6.77 -22.21 -38.06
C SER A 652 6.69 -21.43 -36.74
N THR A 653 6.06 -21.99 -35.71
CA THR A 653 5.99 -21.40 -34.36
C THR A 653 7.30 -21.45 -33.57
N GLN A 654 8.35 -22.11 -34.10
CA GLN A 654 9.67 -22.15 -33.49
C GLN A 654 10.32 -20.76 -33.50
N GLY A 655 10.37 -20.11 -32.32
CA GLY A 655 11.09 -18.85 -32.10
C GLY A 655 10.25 -17.58 -31.97
N GLN A 656 8.91 -17.65 -32.05
CA GLN A 656 8.04 -16.45 -32.04
C GLN A 656 7.44 -16.09 -30.68
N PHE A 657 7.65 -16.93 -29.66
CA PHE A 657 7.27 -16.63 -28.29
C PHE A 657 8.44 -15.99 -27.57
N THR A 658 8.20 -14.82 -26.97
CA THR A 658 9.17 -14.18 -26.08
C THR A 658 8.88 -14.65 -24.66
N ARG A 659 9.90 -15.18 -23.97
CA ARG A 659 9.73 -15.52 -22.56
C ARG A 659 9.73 -14.24 -21.73
N GLY A 660 8.60 -13.98 -21.08
CA GLY A 660 8.42 -12.89 -20.14
C GLY A 660 9.25 -13.09 -18.88
N ARG A 661 9.33 -12.02 -18.09
CA ARG A 661 10.22 -11.92 -16.93
C ARG A 661 9.94 -12.98 -15.86
N PHE A 662 8.71 -13.49 -15.78
CA PHE A 662 8.29 -14.48 -14.80
C PHE A 662 8.14 -15.88 -15.40
N GLY A 663 8.72 -16.10 -16.58
CA GLY A 663 8.75 -17.40 -17.25
C GLY A 663 7.53 -17.70 -18.12
N GLU A 664 6.55 -16.80 -18.18
CA GLU A 664 5.43 -16.86 -19.11
C GLU A 664 5.90 -16.74 -20.57
N GLU A 665 5.22 -17.38 -21.50
CA GLU A 665 5.50 -17.17 -22.93
C GLU A 665 4.54 -16.13 -23.49
N ILE A 666 5.08 -15.12 -24.18
CA ILE A 666 4.35 -13.98 -24.72
C ILE A 666 4.40 -14.07 -26.25
N PHE A 667 3.24 -14.13 -26.88
CA PHE A 667 3.10 -13.98 -28.31
C PHE A 667 2.89 -12.51 -28.68
N SER A 668 3.54 -12.06 -29.74
CA SER A 668 3.40 -10.69 -30.26
C SER A 668 2.92 -10.72 -31.70
N GLY A 669 1.84 -10.01 -32.01
CA GLY A 669 1.29 -9.96 -33.37
C GLY A 669 0.54 -8.66 -33.67
N ILE A 670 0.12 -8.49 -34.92
CA ILE A 670 -0.65 -7.32 -35.34
C ILE A 670 -2.14 -7.61 -35.17
N ARG A 671 -2.83 -6.77 -34.41
CA ARG A 671 -4.30 -6.81 -34.29
C ARG A 671 -4.90 -5.59 -34.97
N ARG A 672 -6.01 -5.77 -35.69
CA ARG A 672 -6.79 -4.67 -36.28
C ARG A 672 -8.02 -4.41 -35.42
N MET A 673 -8.42 -3.15 -35.28
CA MET A 673 -9.49 -2.75 -34.38
C MET A 673 -10.31 -1.58 -34.95
N VAL A 674 -11.54 -1.43 -34.45
CA VAL A 674 -12.43 -0.30 -34.73
C VAL A 674 -12.79 0.40 -33.42
N VAL A 675 -12.62 1.71 -33.36
CA VAL A 675 -12.99 2.53 -32.19
C VAL A 675 -14.51 2.60 -32.06
N VAL A 676 -15.05 2.29 -30.88
CA VAL A 676 -16.48 2.43 -30.55
C VAL A 676 -16.77 3.57 -29.59
N ARG A 677 -15.81 3.95 -28.74
CA ARG A 677 -15.93 5.08 -27.82
C ARG A 677 -14.57 5.71 -27.54
N ALA A 678 -14.49 7.03 -27.66
CA ALA A 678 -13.33 7.82 -27.24
C ALA A 678 -13.44 8.18 -25.76
N MET A 679 -12.35 8.11 -25.00
CA MET A 679 -12.23 8.61 -23.63
C MET A 679 -11.03 9.58 -23.55
N SER A 680 -10.73 10.13 -22.36
CA SER A 680 -9.68 11.15 -22.22
C SER A 680 -8.28 10.61 -22.53
N GLU A 681 -7.94 9.42 -22.04
CA GLU A 681 -6.58 8.84 -22.15
C GLU A 681 -6.53 7.51 -22.93
N SER A 682 -7.69 6.96 -23.28
CA SER A 682 -7.82 5.69 -23.97
C SER A 682 -9.10 5.60 -24.80
N ALA A 683 -9.26 4.54 -25.58
CA ALA A 683 -10.44 4.27 -26.39
C ALA A 683 -10.96 2.85 -26.20
N TRP A 684 -12.28 2.67 -26.26
CA TRP A 684 -12.88 1.34 -26.39
C TRP A 684 -12.91 0.93 -27.85
N CYS A 685 -12.47 -0.29 -28.11
CA CYS A 685 -12.21 -0.79 -29.45
C CYS A 685 -12.73 -2.23 -29.61
N LEU A 686 -13.29 -2.55 -30.77
CA LEU A 686 -13.70 -3.89 -31.17
C LEU A 686 -12.64 -4.50 -32.11
N PRO A 687 -12.27 -5.79 -31.94
CA PRO A 687 -11.27 -6.42 -32.78
C PRO A 687 -11.83 -6.86 -34.14
N ILE A 688 -10.99 -6.76 -35.17
CA ILE A 688 -11.19 -7.39 -36.47
C ILE A 688 -10.33 -8.66 -36.48
N THR A 689 -10.94 -9.80 -36.78
CA THR A 689 -10.29 -11.11 -36.76
C THR A 689 -10.65 -11.89 -38.03
N THR A 690 -9.74 -12.72 -38.53
CA THR A 690 -10.01 -13.61 -39.67
C THR A 690 -10.25 -15.06 -39.26
N TYR A 691 -9.97 -15.42 -38.01
CA TYR A 691 -10.14 -16.77 -37.45
C TYR A 691 -9.48 -17.82 -38.33
N SER A 692 -8.18 -17.70 -38.51
CA SER A 692 -7.39 -18.60 -39.35
C SER A 692 -7.86 -18.64 -40.81
N GLY A 693 -8.44 -17.52 -41.27
CA GLY A 693 -9.05 -17.42 -42.59
C GLY A 693 -10.36 -18.20 -42.75
N GLN A 694 -10.96 -18.68 -41.66
CA GLN A 694 -12.26 -19.38 -41.65
C GLN A 694 -13.44 -18.46 -41.34
N GLY A 695 -13.20 -17.21 -40.90
CA GLY A 695 -14.28 -16.30 -40.53
C GLY A 695 -15.12 -16.90 -39.40
N VAL A 696 -16.44 -16.82 -39.50
CA VAL A 696 -17.34 -17.40 -38.46
C VAL A 696 -17.58 -18.91 -38.61
N ALA A 697 -16.92 -19.57 -39.56
CA ALA A 697 -16.95 -21.04 -39.68
C ALA A 697 -16.05 -21.74 -38.65
N GLU A 698 -15.19 -20.99 -37.95
CA GLU A 698 -14.34 -21.50 -36.88
C GLU A 698 -15.19 -22.00 -35.68
N PRO A 699 -14.90 -23.19 -35.11
CA PRO A 699 -15.66 -23.73 -33.99
C PRO A 699 -15.67 -22.80 -32.76
N GLY A 700 -16.83 -22.63 -32.13
CA GLY A 700 -16.99 -21.83 -30.90
C GLY A 700 -17.19 -20.33 -31.11
N ILE A 701 -17.29 -19.87 -32.36
CA ILE A 701 -17.60 -18.48 -32.70
C ILE A 701 -19.12 -18.28 -32.82
N ASP A 702 -19.63 -17.24 -32.16
CA ASP A 702 -21.05 -16.84 -32.24
C ASP A 702 -21.29 -15.95 -33.47
N PRO A 703 -21.96 -16.43 -34.53
CA PRO A 703 -22.17 -15.67 -35.76
C PRO A 703 -23.10 -14.46 -35.55
N ALA A 704 -23.95 -14.48 -34.52
CA ALA A 704 -24.83 -13.36 -34.22
C ALA A 704 -24.05 -12.13 -33.74
N LYS A 705 -22.87 -12.31 -33.14
CA LYS A 705 -22.00 -11.24 -32.62
C LYS A 705 -20.99 -10.71 -33.64
N HIS A 706 -21.07 -11.14 -34.90
CA HIS A 706 -20.11 -10.78 -35.94
C HIS A 706 -20.77 -10.05 -37.12
N ALA A 707 -20.00 -9.19 -37.78
CA ALA A 707 -20.33 -8.62 -39.08
C ALA A 707 -19.13 -8.74 -40.02
N ILE A 708 -19.40 -8.89 -41.32
CA ILE A 708 -18.36 -8.75 -42.35
C ILE A 708 -17.88 -7.30 -42.33
N ILE A 709 -16.57 -7.08 -42.34
CA ILE A 709 -15.97 -5.75 -42.50
C ILE A 709 -15.04 -5.77 -43.70
N TYR A 710 -15.26 -4.87 -44.66
CA TYR A 710 -14.59 -4.91 -45.97
C TYR A 710 -14.17 -3.52 -46.42
N MET A 711 -13.16 -3.45 -47.31
CA MET A 711 -12.64 -2.18 -47.80
C MET A 711 -13.47 -1.65 -48.98
N ARG A 712 -13.70 -0.34 -49.06
CA ARG A 712 -14.35 0.29 -50.21
C ARG A 712 -13.64 -0.13 -51.52
N GLY A 713 -14.43 -0.58 -52.49
CA GLY A 713 -13.94 -1.12 -53.76
C GLY A 713 -13.69 -2.63 -53.76
N SER A 714 -13.87 -3.32 -52.62
CA SER A 714 -13.92 -4.78 -52.55
C SER A 714 -15.37 -5.28 -52.37
N VAL A 715 -15.63 -6.53 -52.73
CA VAL A 715 -16.94 -7.17 -52.54
C VAL A 715 -16.93 -7.90 -51.19
N PRO A 716 -17.93 -7.71 -50.31
CA PRO A 716 -18.01 -8.47 -49.07
C PRO A 716 -18.24 -9.95 -49.38
N THR A 717 -17.30 -10.81 -48.99
CA THR A 717 -17.36 -12.26 -49.26
C THR A 717 -17.67 -13.07 -48.00
N CYS A 718 -18.45 -14.12 -48.19
CA CYS A 718 -18.80 -15.12 -47.18
C CYS A 718 -18.46 -16.50 -47.77
N LYS A 719 -17.74 -17.34 -47.04
CA LYS A 719 -17.50 -18.73 -47.50
C LYS A 719 -18.79 -19.53 -47.46
N ALA A 720 -18.89 -20.56 -48.30
CA ALA A 720 -20.06 -21.43 -48.40
C ALA A 720 -20.39 -22.18 -47.08
N ASN A 721 -19.39 -22.37 -46.21
CA ASN A 721 -19.54 -23.04 -44.92
C ASN A 721 -19.68 -22.06 -43.73
N GLU A 722 -19.68 -20.73 -43.95
CA GLU A 722 -19.92 -19.77 -42.87
C GLU A 722 -21.42 -19.74 -42.51
N PRO A 723 -21.80 -19.91 -41.23
CA PRO A 723 -23.17 -19.71 -40.79
C PRO A 723 -23.63 -18.27 -41.04
N ARG A 724 -24.94 -18.10 -41.28
CA ARG A 724 -25.53 -16.78 -41.56
C ARG A 724 -25.33 -15.82 -40.38
N MET A 725 -24.67 -14.69 -40.64
CA MET A 725 -24.53 -13.59 -39.68
C MET A 725 -25.79 -12.69 -39.69
N ASN A 726 -26.17 -12.18 -38.51
CA ASN A 726 -27.35 -11.32 -38.35
C ASN A 726 -27.07 -9.85 -38.71
N LYS A 727 -25.80 -9.44 -38.71
CA LYS A 727 -25.38 -8.07 -38.97
C LYS A 727 -24.95 -7.93 -40.43
N GLU A 728 -25.49 -6.92 -41.12
CA GLU A 728 -25.09 -6.60 -42.49
C GLU A 728 -23.62 -6.18 -42.59
N PRO A 729 -22.96 -6.38 -43.76
CA PRO A 729 -21.58 -5.96 -43.98
C PRO A 729 -21.33 -4.47 -43.74
N LEU A 730 -20.17 -4.13 -43.17
CA LEU A 730 -19.72 -2.78 -42.88
C LEU A 730 -18.57 -2.39 -43.81
N GLU A 731 -18.78 -1.36 -44.62
CA GLU A 731 -17.78 -0.80 -45.51
C GLU A 731 -16.81 0.12 -44.75
N VAL A 732 -15.52 0.03 -45.08
CA VAL A 732 -14.44 0.89 -44.59
C VAL A 732 -13.89 1.75 -45.72
N GLU A 733 -13.87 3.06 -45.51
CA GLU A 733 -13.10 4.01 -46.34
C GLU A 733 -11.61 3.88 -46.01
N PRO A 734 -10.75 3.49 -46.97
CA PRO A 734 -9.34 3.29 -46.70
C PRO A 734 -8.65 4.61 -46.35
N ALA A 735 -7.74 4.58 -45.37
CA ALA A 735 -6.94 5.75 -45.01
C ALA A 735 -5.95 6.15 -46.13
N ARG A 736 -5.54 5.17 -46.94
CA ARG A 736 -4.68 5.34 -48.13
C ARG A 736 -5.07 4.30 -49.20
N PRO A 737 -4.85 4.56 -50.49
CA PRO A 737 -5.25 3.65 -51.57
C PRO A 737 -4.64 2.24 -51.49
N ASP A 738 -3.50 2.07 -50.81
CA ASP A 738 -2.82 0.78 -50.62
C ASP A 738 -3.33 -0.04 -49.43
N GLU A 739 -4.18 0.54 -48.57
CA GLU A 739 -4.73 -0.17 -47.42
C GLU A 739 -5.74 -1.23 -47.84
N LYS A 740 -5.57 -2.44 -47.30
CA LYS A 740 -6.46 -3.58 -47.56
C LYS A 740 -6.87 -4.27 -46.27
N LEU A 741 -8.08 -4.79 -46.27
CA LEU A 741 -8.57 -5.77 -45.30
C LEU A 741 -8.63 -7.13 -45.98
N ASP A 742 -8.36 -8.17 -45.22
CA ASP A 742 -8.52 -9.54 -45.69
C ASP A 742 -10.00 -9.83 -45.94
N GLU A 743 -10.32 -10.63 -46.97
CA GLU A 743 -11.68 -11.01 -47.33
C GLU A 743 -12.44 -11.70 -46.17
N MET A 744 -11.71 -12.42 -45.31
CA MET A 744 -12.26 -13.10 -44.14
C MET A 744 -12.32 -12.21 -42.89
N SER A 745 -12.10 -10.90 -43.02
CA SER A 745 -12.18 -9.98 -41.88
C SER A 745 -13.60 -9.92 -41.30
N ARG A 746 -13.74 -10.26 -40.02
CA ARG A 746 -14.99 -10.18 -39.24
C ARG A 746 -14.79 -9.23 -38.06
N LEU A 747 -15.69 -8.26 -37.92
CA LEU A 747 -15.74 -7.38 -36.75
C LEU A 747 -16.50 -8.09 -35.63
N ASN A 748 -15.86 -8.27 -34.48
CA ASN A 748 -16.44 -8.99 -33.33
C ASN A 748 -17.03 -7.98 -32.31
N PHE A 749 -18.35 -8.01 -32.15
CA PHE A 749 -19.08 -7.17 -31.19
C PHE A 749 -19.20 -7.81 -29.80
N GLY A 750 -18.80 -9.06 -29.63
CA GLY A 750 -18.83 -9.76 -28.35
C GLY A 750 -17.62 -9.48 -27.44
N LYS A 751 -16.61 -8.74 -27.92
CA LYS A 751 -15.37 -8.48 -27.18
C LYS A 751 -14.92 -7.03 -27.32
N VAL A 752 -14.76 -6.33 -26.19
CA VAL A 752 -14.26 -4.95 -26.12
C VAL A 752 -12.85 -4.93 -25.55
N TYR A 753 -11.97 -4.17 -26.17
CA TYR A 753 -10.64 -3.86 -25.65
C TYR A 753 -10.53 -2.37 -25.31
N THR A 754 -9.77 -2.06 -24.26
CA THR A 754 -9.32 -0.70 -23.97
C THR A 754 -7.93 -0.50 -24.57
N VAL A 755 -7.76 0.54 -25.39
CA VAL A 755 -6.51 0.89 -26.06
C VAL A 755 -6.04 2.25 -25.56
N GLU A 756 -4.88 2.30 -24.92
CA GLU A 756 -4.24 3.54 -24.44
C GLU A 756 -3.77 4.41 -25.63
N HIS A 757 -3.85 5.73 -25.48
CA HIS A 757 -3.45 6.67 -26.54
C HIS A 757 -1.93 6.72 -26.82
N ASN A 758 -1.11 6.22 -25.89
CA ASN A 758 0.35 6.26 -25.96
C ASN A 758 0.99 5.07 -26.71
N VAL A 759 0.20 4.25 -27.40
CA VAL A 759 0.66 3.09 -28.17
C VAL A 759 0.88 3.44 -29.64
N LYS A 760 1.78 2.71 -30.30
CA LYS A 760 1.99 2.86 -31.74
C LYS A 760 0.86 2.21 -32.50
N VAL A 761 0.13 3.01 -33.28
CA VAL A 761 -0.98 2.55 -34.12
C VAL A 761 -0.76 2.98 -35.55
N ARG A 762 -1.36 2.25 -36.48
CA ARG A 762 -1.35 2.56 -37.92
C ARG A 762 -2.78 2.76 -38.40
N PRO A 763 -3.12 3.90 -39.03
CA PRO A 763 -4.44 4.10 -39.61
C PRO A 763 -4.67 3.11 -40.75
N ILE A 764 -5.81 2.42 -40.74
CA ILE A 764 -6.26 1.53 -41.82
C ILE A 764 -7.38 2.18 -42.60
N GLY A 765 -8.32 2.82 -41.90
CA GLY A 765 -9.46 3.47 -42.53
C GLY A 765 -10.46 4.04 -41.54
N MET A 766 -11.65 4.32 -42.03
CA MET A 766 -12.80 4.82 -41.28
C MET A 766 -14.05 4.06 -41.74
N ILE A 767 -14.93 3.65 -40.83
CA ILE A 767 -16.24 3.12 -41.23
C ILE A 767 -16.92 4.16 -42.14
N SER A 768 -17.39 3.73 -43.30
CA SER A 768 -17.95 4.64 -44.30
C SER A 768 -19.21 5.31 -43.81
N ARG A 769 -19.54 6.47 -44.39
CA ARG A 769 -20.77 7.22 -44.02
C ARG A 769 -22.03 6.37 -44.16
N SER A 770 -22.11 5.50 -45.17
CA SER A 770 -23.25 4.60 -45.40
C SER A 770 -23.36 3.48 -44.36
N SER A 771 -22.23 3.05 -43.78
CA SER A 771 -22.16 1.97 -42.79
C SER A 771 -22.17 2.46 -41.33
N MET A 772 -21.90 3.75 -41.09
CA MET A 772 -21.75 4.31 -39.74
C MET A 772 -23.03 4.19 -38.89
N ALA A 773 -24.20 4.40 -39.49
CA ALA A 773 -25.48 4.26 -38.79
C ALA A 773 -25.72 2.81 -38.33
N LYS A 774 -25.44 1.83 -39.20
CA LYS A 774 -25.54 0.41 -38.88
C LYS A 774 -24.55 0.03 -37.78
N PHE A 775 -23.30 0.47 -37.91
CA PHE A 775 -22.25 0.25 -36.91
C PHE A 775 -22.64 0.76 -35.53
N ARG A 776 -23.09 2.01 -35.41
CA ARG A 776 -23.55 2.57 -34.12
C ARG A 776 -24.75 1.81 -33.56
N GLY A 777 -25.72 1.44 -34.41
CA GLY A 777 -26.86 0.63 -34.00
C GLY A 777 -26.44 -0.73 -33.43
N TYR A 778 -25.50 -1.42 -34.08
CA TYR A 778 -24.97 -2.70 -33.58
C TYR A 778 -24.23 -2.54 -32.25
N VAL A 779 -23.40 -1.51 -32.09
CA VAL A 779 -22.69 -1.23 -30.83
C VAL A 779 -23.69 -0.90 -29.70
N SER A 780 -24.69 -0.07 -29.97
CA SER A 780 -25.69 0.30 -28.97
C SER A 780 -26.51 -0.91 -28.51
N ASN A 781 -26.95 -1.77 -29.44
CA ASN A 781 -27.71 -2.98 -29.13
C ASN A 781 -26.92 -3.99 -28.29
N GLU A 782 -25.64 -4.18 -28.57
CA GLU A 782 -24.81 -5.17 -27.86
C GLU A 782 -24.36 -4.68 -26.48
N PHE A 783 -24.07 -3.38 -26.32
CA PHE A 783 -23.52 -2.85 -25.07
C PHE A 783 -24.53 -2.08 -24.21
N ARG A 784 -25.80 -1.94 -24.66
CA ARG A 784 -26.82 -1.07 -24.03
C ARG A 784 -26.30 0.35 -23.77
N LEU A 785 -25.37 0.81 -24.60
CA LEU A 785 -24.80 2.15 -24.51
C LEU A 785 -25.74 3.08 -25.29
N GLY A 786 -26.27 4.12 -24.63
CA GLY A 786 -26.76 5.29 -25.35
C GLY A 786 -25.55 5.99 -25.96
N ILE A 787 -25.38 5.87 -27.29
CA ILE A 787 -24.29 6.48 -28.06
C ILE A 787 -24.87 7.58 -28.93
#